data_AF-A0AAU2V694-F1
#
_entry.id   AF-A0AAU2V694-F1
#
_cell.length_a   1.000
_cell.length_b   1.000
_cell.length_c   1.000
_cell.angle_alpha   90.00
_cell.angle_beta   90.00
_cell.angle_gamma   90.00
#
_symmetry.space_group_name_H-M   'P 1'
#
loop_
_entity.id
_entity.type
_entity.pdbx_description
1 polymer ?
#
loop_
_entity_poly.entity_id
_entity_poly.type
_entity_poly.pdbx_seq_one_letter_code
_entity_poly.pdbx_strand_id
1 'polypeptide(L)'
;MSQPFVLPDFYLPYPARLNRHLESARTHSRSWARQMGMLEGSGIWELKDLDAHDYALLCSYTHPDCDAEQLALVTDWYVWVFFFDDHFLEMFKRTLDRKGGKDYLDRLPAFMPMDLADGFPEATNPVEAGLADLWARTVPSMTHEWRERFAVSTRNLLNESLWELANINAGRIANPVEYIEMRRKVGGAPWSAGLIEYAANAELPASVAGSRPLRVLTDAFADGVHLRNDLFSYQREVEDEGELSNGVLVLETFLGCTTQEAAEAVNDLLTSRLQQFENTALTEVPALCLEKGLTPDQCAGVAAYVKGLQDWQSGGHEWHMRSSRYMNEGALLGSSHFEGVLGTSALDVTTLFGRPAEARQRSFTHVPLQKVGPSLLPEFDVPYPLTLSPHVAHAHESSLDWAERMGLLHDVWDREKLAGYDFALCSAGLDPDATPEELELSAQWLTWGTYGDDYYPLVYGRPRNLAGARANNERLSACMPVDEPEAGRLLAQTPMERGLADLWARTAGPMSAEARAAFRRSVDAMLESWLWELHNQAQHRIPDPVDYIEMRRHTFGSDLTMSLSRLRHAGQLPPGIYESGPVRSMENAAADYCCLLNDVFSYQKEIEYEGELHNGVLVVQNFFNCDYPTGLHIVDDLMRSRLRQFQHVIDNELPVLYEDFELDEQGRAALDTYVAELQDWIAGILNWHVSVRRYGDEDLPETLPHGSHPHTAAQTGAAPGWMRPTGTGTSADRVRLPGVPGVPEVPAADVPSVGMPVAVPSLAGVAPAPMGPAAPMGPAVPSLPLSAEWAPTLPVPTVAGAHAS
;
A
#
# COMPACT_ATOMS: atom_id res chain seq x y z
N MET A 1 10.29 12.59 32.47
CA MET A 1 9.09 13.45 32.57
C MET A 1 7.87 12.52 32.59
N SER A 2 6.62 12.97 32.49
CA SER A 2 5.55 12.02 32.13
C SER A 2 5.71 11.65 30.65
N GLN A 3 5.47 10.38 30.28
CA GLN A 3 5.44 9.98 28.87
C GLN A 3 4.35 10.76 28.11
N PRO A 4 4.53 11.06 26.81
CA PRO A 4 3.53 11.79 26.01
C PRO A 4 2.18 11.08 25.89
N PHE A 5 2.20 9.74 25.84
CA PHE A 5 1.02 8.89 25.82
C PHE A 5 1.31 7.54 26.51
N VAL A 6 0.27 6.77 26.80
CA VAL A 6 0.39 5.37 27.25
C VAL A 6 0.42 4.46 26.04
N LEU A 7 1.42 3.57 25.95
CA LEU A 7 1.54 2.59 24.86
C LEU A 7 0.23 1.78 24.71
N PRO A 8 -0.31 1.66 23.49
CA PRO A 8 -1.57 0.95 23.25
C PRO A 8 -1.39 -0.58 23.27
N ASP A 9 -2.51 -1.31 23.37
CA ASP A 9 -2.52 -2.77 23.26
C ASP A 9 -2.16 -3.21 21.82
N PHE A 10 -0.97 -3.79 21.65
CA PHE A 10 -0.46 -4.22 20.35
C PHE A 10 -1.08 -5.55 19.89
N TYR A 11 -1.46 -5.65 18.61
CA TYR A 11 -1.78 -6.93 17.98
C TYR A 11 -0.49 -7.73 17.70
N LEU A 12 -0.34 -8.87 18.38
CA LEU A 12 0.83 -9.75 18.29
C LEU A 12 0.39 -11.16 17.82
N PRO A 13 0.30 -11.41 16.49
CA PRO A 13 -0.21 -12.68 15.96
C PRO A 13 0.70 -13.89 16.25
N TYR A 14 1.98 -13.65 16.54
CA TYR A 14 2.98 -14.69 16.79
C TYR A 14 3.82 -14.39 18.04
N PRO A 15 4.17 -15.42 18.83
CA PRO A 15 5.14 -15.26 19.91
C PRO A 15 6.57 -15.20 19.35
N ALA A 16 7.35 -14.23 19.80
CA ALA A 16 8.76 -14.14 19.46
C ALA A 16 9.57 -15.35 19.95
N ARG A 17 10.68 -15.62 19.26
CA ARG A 17 11.63 -16.70 19.56
C ARG A 17 13.02 -16.09 19.69
N LEU A 18 13.89 -16.67 20.51
CA LEU A 18 15.23 -16.12 20.76
C LEU A 18 16.32 -17.10 20.29
N ASN A 19 17.25 -16.62 19.46
CA ASN A 19 18.41 -17.37 19.02
C ASN A 19 19.30 -17.75 20.22
N ARG A 20 19.65 -19.03 20.33
CA ARG A 20 20.55 -19.56 21.37
C ARG A 20 21.97 -19.00 21.32
N HIS A 21 22.36 -18.31 20.23
CA HIS A 21 23.71 -17.80 19.99
C HIS A 21 23.91 -16.33 20.45
N LEU A 22 22.92 -15.72 21.11
CA LEU A 22 22.93 -14.33 21.62
C LEU A 22 24.24 -13.86 22.26
N GLU A 23 24.78 -14.60 23.24
CA GLU A 23 26.02 -14.18 23.91
C GLU A 23 27.24 -14.17 22.97
N SER A 24 27.27 -15.06 21.98
CA SER A 24 28.33 -15.08 20.97
C SER A 24 28.23 -13.84 20.08
N ALA A 25 27.01 -13.47 19.66
CA ALA A 25 26.76 -12.27 18.87
C ALA A 25 27.13 -11.00 19.67
N ARG A 26 26.72 -10.91 20.94
CA ARG A 26 27.11 -9.82 21.87
C ARG A 26 28.62 -9.69 22.07
N THR A 27 29.37 -10.79 22.15
CA THR A 27 30.84 -10.73 22.26
C THR A 27 31.49 -10.30 20.94
N HIS A 28 31.01 -10.84 19.82
CA HIS A 28 31.53 -10.55 18.48
C HIS A 28 31.31 -9.07 18.10
N SER A 29 30.07 -8.58 18.17
CA SER A 29 29.72 -7.25 17.67
C SER A 29 30.41 -6.10 18.42
N ARG A 30 30.66 -6.24 19.73
CA ARG A 30 31.49 -5.32 20.52
C ARG A 30 32.94 -5.24 20.02
N SER A 31 33.50 -6.36 19.58
CA SER A 31 34.84 -6.42 19.01
C SER A 31 34.85 -5.78 17.62
N TRP A 32 33.87 -6.11 16.79
CA TRP A 32 33.72 -5.59 15.44
C TRP A 32 33.49 -4.07 15.42
N ALA A 33 32.54 -3.55 16.19
CA ALA A 33 32.26 -2.11 16.29
C ALA A 33 33.51 -1.29 16.70
N ARG A 34 34.32 -1.82 17.63
CA ARG A 34 35.60 -1.20 18.02
C ARG A 34 36.64 -1.24 16.90
N GLN A 35 36.71 -2.32 16.13
CA GLN A 35 37.62 -2.44 14.98
C GLN A 35 37.25 -1.48 13.85
N MET A 36 35.96 -1.23 13.64
CA MET A 36 35.47 -0.25 12.65
C MET A 36 35.58 1.21 13.13
N GLY A 37 35.95 1.46 14.38
CA GLY A 37 36.05 2.82 14.94
C GLY A 37 34.71 3.47 15.31
N MET A 38 33.66 2.66 15.54
CA MET A 38 32.30 3.12 15.89
C MET A 38 32.10 3.39 17.39
N LEU A 39 33.10 3.12 18.23
CA LEU A 39 33.03 3.31 19.68
C LEU A 39 33.94 4.47 20.12
N GLU A 40 34.80 4.24 21.11
CA GLU A 40 35.60 5.27 21.77
C GLU A 40 36.41 6.12 20.76
N GLY A 41 36.09 7.42 20.68
CA GLY A 41 36.70 8.36 19.73
C GLY A 41 35.92 8.60 18.43
N SER A 42 34.80 7.92 18.20
CA SER A 42 33.86 8.21 17.10
C SER A 42 33.17 9.57 17.23
N GLY A 43 32.98 10.03 18.47
CA GLY A 43 32.12 11.19 18.79
C GLY A 43 30.63 10.86 18.88
N ILE A 44 30.22 9.63 18.55
CA ILE A 44 28.82 9.19 18.47
C ILE A 44 28.48 8.24 19.62
N TRP A 45 29.18 7.10 19.74
CA TRP A 45 28.93 6.09 20.78
C TRP A 45 30.18 5.76 21.60
N GLU A 46 29.96 5.40 22.86
CA GLU A 46 30.91 4.64 23.69
C GLU A 46 30.41 3.19 23.86
N LEU A 47 31.25 2.26 24.35
CA LEU A 47 30.82 0.85 24.55
C LEU A 47 29.53 0.71 25.38
N LYS A 48 29.36 1.58 26.39
CA LYS A 48 28.17 1.61 27.25
C LYS A 48 26.86 1.84 26.48
N ASP A 49 26.92 2.56 25.36
CA ASP A 49 25.76 2.96 24.59
C ASP A 49 25.35 1.79 23.68
N LEU A 50 26.34 1.17 22.99
CA LEU A 50 26.14 -0.10 22.29
C LEU A 50 25.61 -1.22 23.20
N ASP A 51 26.11 -1.32 24.44
CA ASP A 51 25.64 -2.30 25.43
C ASP A 51 24.21 -2.03 25.92
N ALA A 52 23.77 -0.77 25.96
CA ALA A 52 22.42 -0.40 26.37
C ALA A 52 21.39 -0.54 25.21
N HIS A 53 21.83 -0.31 23.97
CA HIS A 53 21.04 -0.53 22.77
C HIS A 53 20.79 -2.02 22.50
N ASP A 54 21.83 -2.86 22.69
CA ASP A 54 21.80 -4.33 22.60
C ASP A 54 21.27 -4.87 21.25
N TYR A 55 21.89 -4.43 20.14
CA TYR A 55 21.53 -4.88 18.79
C TYR A 55 21.71 -6.40 18.57
N ALA A 56 22.52 -7.07 19.39
CA ALA A 56 22.62 -8.53 19.38
C ALA A 56 21.35 -9.20 19.92
N LEU A 57 20.66 -8.60 20.90
CA LEU A 57 19.35 -9.05 21.36
C LEU A 57 18.28 -8.85 20.28
N LEU A 58 18.29 -7.70 19.59
CA LEU A 58 17.45 -7.47 18.41
C LEU A 58 17.64 -8.59 17.39
N CYS A 59 18.87 -8.80 16.92
CA CYS A 59 19.16 -9.78 15.87
C CYS A 59 18.86 -11.22 16.30
N SER A 60 19.06 -11.54 17.58
CA SER A 60 18.73 -12.87 18.12
C SER A 60 17.24 -13.11 18.19
N TYR A 61 16.42 -12.08 18.43
CA TYR A 61 14.97 -12.18 18.38
C TYR A 61 14.44 -12.24 16.95
N THR A 62 15.01 -11.45 16.03
CA THR A 62 14.52 -11.34 14.65
C THR A 62 15.01 -12.45 13.72
N HIS A 63 16.14 -13.10 14.06
CA HIS A 63 16.72 -14.22 13.29
C HIS A 63 16.96 -15.44 14.20
N PRO A 64 15.90 -16.07 14.74
CA PRO A 64 16.02 -17.09 15.78
C PRO A 64 16.54 -18.46 15.32
N ASP A 65 16.56 -18.72 14.00
CA ASP A 65 16.94 -20.02 13.42
C ASP A 65 18.34 -20.05 12.76
N CYS A 66 18.95 -18.89 12.49
CA CYS A 66 20.25 -18.85 11.82
C CYS A 66 21.38 -19.31 12.76
N ASP A 67 22.52 -19.71 12.18
CA ASP A 67 23.66 -20.15 12.97
C ASP A 67 24.43 -18.97 13.61
N ALA A 68 25.48 -19.30 14.38
CA ALA A 68 26.25 -18.29 15.11
C ALA A 68 27.06 -17.34 14.21
N GLU A 69 27.45 -17.75 13.00
CA GLU A 69 28.23 -16.95 12.05
C GLU A 69 27.30 -16.02 11.27
N GLN A 70 26.17 -16.54 10.78
CA GLN A 70 25.11 -15.73 10.18
C GLN A 70 24.57 -14.70 11.17
N LEU A 71 24.28 -15.08 12.42
CA LEU A 71 23.80 -14.17 13.45
C LEU A 71 24.82 -13.08 13.78
N ALA A 72 26.11 -13.41 13.81
CA ALA A 72 27.17 -12.44 14.06
C ALA A 72 27.26 -11.41 12.91
N LEU A 73 27.27 -11.85 11.65
CA LEU A 73 27.29 -10.95 10.50
C LEU A 73 26.03 -10.07 10.42
N VAL A 74 24.85 -10.65 10.66
CA VAL A 74 23.60 -9.86 10.74
C VAL A 74 23.68 -8.86 11.89
N THR A 75 24.18 -9.23 13.06
CA THR A 75 24.37 -8.29 14.17
C THR A 75 25.29 -7.12 13.78
N ASP A 76 26.40 -7.38 13.10
CA ASP A 76 27.30 -6.32 12.62
C ASP A 76 26.59 -5.37 11.62
N TRP A 77 25.75 -5.89 10.73
CA TRP A 77 24.91 -5.08 9.84
C TRP A 77 23.96 -4.15 10.60
N TYR A 78 23.29 -4.62 11.66
CA TYR A 78 22.42 -3.77 12.47
C TYR A 78 23.21 -2.77 13.32
N VAL A 79 24.40 -3.13 13.83
CA VAL A 79 25.31 -2.17 14.47
C VAL A 79 25.68 -1.06 13.50
N TRP A 80 26.02 -1.40 12.26
CA TRP A 80 26.36 -0.43 11.21
C TRP A 80 25.19 0.50 10.86
N VAL A 81 23.99 -0.03 10.67
CA VAL A 81 22.84 0.78 10.21
C VAL A 81 22.39 1.78 11.27
N PHE A 82 22.36 1.39 12.54
CA PHE A 82 22.07 2.30 13.64
C PHE A 82 23.22 3.27 13.92
N PHE A 83 24.48 2.88 13.67
CA PHE A 83 25.61 3.80 13.79
C PHE A 83 25.57 4.86 12.69
N PHE A 84 25.21 4.48 11.46
CA PHE A 84 24.99 5.40 10.35
C PHE A 84 23.91 6.44 10.69
N ASP A 85 22.77 6.01 11.22
CA ASP A 85 21.65 6.87 11.62
C ASP A 85 22.07 7.90 12.69
N ASP A 86 22.58 7.43 13.84
CA ASP A 86 23.03 8.30 14.94
C ASP A 86 24.21 9.21 14.48
N HIS A 87 25.10 8.74 13.60
CA HIS A 87 26.19 9.54 13.02
C HIS A 87 25.66 10.61 12.06
N PHE A 88 24.68 10.30 11.20
CA PHE A 88 24.10 11.28 10.28
C PHE A 88 23.29 12.35 11.02
N LEU A 89 22.59 11.95 12.09
CA LEU A 89 21.91 12.86 13.01
C LEU A 89 22.86 13.92 13.58
N GLU A 90 23.93 13.49 14.24
CA GLU A 90 24.89 14.41 14.90
C GLU A 90 25.70 15.25 13.92
N MET A 91 26.13 14.68 12.78
CA MET A 91 26.99 15.37 11.82
C MET A 91 26.23 16.32 10.89
N PHE A 92 25.02 15.96 10.45
CA PHE A 92 24.31 16.65 9.36
C PHE A 92 22.90 17.13 9.73
N LYS A 93 22.08 16.35 10.45
CA LYS A 93 20.73 16.81 10.84
C LYS A 93 20.79 17.96 11.85
N ARG A 94 21.54 17.81 12.96
CA ARG A 94 21.67 18.86 13.99
C ARG A 94 22.34 20.16 13.47
N THR A 95 23.12 20.08 12.40
CA THR A 95 23.82 21.21 11.77
C THR A 95 23.07 21.80 10.57
N LEU A 96 22.02 21.12 10.09
CA LEU A 96 21.30 21.38 8.83
C LEU A 96 22.20 21.38 7.57
N ASP A 97 23.34 20.68 7.59
CA ASP A 97 24.28 20.61 6.47
C ASP A 97 23.83 19.59 5.40
N ARG A 98 22.81 19.96 4.62
CA ARG A 98 22.33 19.15 3.48
C ARG A 98 23.45 18.85 2.48
N LYS A 99 24.37 19.79 2.25
CA LYS A 99 25.44 19.59 1.26
C LYS A 99 26.47 18.57 1.75
N GLY A 100 26.97 18.74 2.98
CA GLY A 100 27.87 17.77 3.60
C GLY A 100 27.23 16.39 3.69
N GLY A 101 25.94 16.32 4.03
CA GLY A 101 25.16 15.09 4.02
C GLY A 101 25.11 14.44 2.63
N LYS A 102 24.87 15.20 1.55
CA LYS A 102 24.85 14.66 0.18
C LYS A 102 26.24 14.18 -0.26
N ASP A 103 27.27 15.01 -0.09
CA ASP A 103 28.67 14.69 -0.44
C ASP A 103 29.17 13.42 0.33
N TYR A 104 28.63 13.19 1.53
CA TYR A 104 28.88 11.99 2.34
C TYR A 104 28.17 10.74 1.79
N LEU A 105 26.86 10.82 1.48
CA LEU A 105 26.10 9.69 0.96
C LEU A 105 26.50 9.28 -0.46
N ASP A 106 26.82 10.25 -1.33
CA ASP A 106 27.26 10.01 -2.72
C ASP A 106 28.51 9.10 -2.79
N ARG A 107 29.31 9.01 -1.71
CA ARG A 107 30.48 8.12 -1.60
C ARG A 107 30.14 6.67 -1.27
N LEU A 108 29.06 6.42 -0.51
CA LEU A 108 28.72 5.09 0.01
C LEU A 108 28.45 4.01 -1.06
N PRO A 109 27.83 4.31 -2.23
CA PRO A 109 27.67 3.35 -3.32
C PRO A 109 28.98 2.72 -3.81
N ALA A 110 30.12 3.45 -3.72
CA ALA A 110 31.42 2.92 -4.13
C ALA A 110 31.97 1.82 -3.20
N PHE A 111 31.35 1.63 -2.02
CA PHE A 111 31.67 0.54 -1.09
C PHE A 111 30.75 -0.68 -1.26
N MET A 112 29.88 -0.69 -2.29
CA MET A 112 29.01 -1.81 -2.65
C MET A 112 29.26 -2.33 -4.09
N PRO A 113 30.50 -2.70 -4.47
CA PRO A 113 30.80 -3.19 -5.82
C PRO A 113 30.12 -4.54 -6.10
N MET A 114 29.60 -4.74 -7.31
CA MET A 114 28.94 -6.00 -7.69
C MET A 114 29.94 -7.17 -7.80
N ASP A 115 31.16 -6.88 -8.26
CA ASP A 115 32.33 -7.77 -8.21
C ASP A 115 33.36 -7.24 -7.21
N LEU A 116 33.72 -8.05 -6.21
CA LEU A 116 34.73 -7.69 -5.23
C LEU A 116 36.14 -7.53 -5.83
N ALA A 117 36.36 -7.99 -7.08
CA ALA A 117 37.59 -7.76 -7.83
C ALA A 117 37.81 -6.27 -8.19
N ASP A 118 36.76 -5.45 -8.26
CA ASP A 118 36.86 -4.00 -8.48
C ASP A 118 37.48 -3.28 -7.26
N GLY A 119 37.43 -3.91 -6.09
CA GLY A 119 37.96 -3.40 -4.83
C GLY A 119 37.10 -2.33 -4.18
N PHE A 120 37.66 -1.70 -3.15
CA PHE A 120 37.01 -0.62 -2.39
C PHE A 120 37.89 0.63 -2.41
N PRO A 121 37.31 1.85 -2.39
CA PRO A 121 38.06 3.07 -2.10
C PRO A 121 38.70 3.05 -0.70
N GLU A 122 39.63 3.97 -0.44
CA GLU A 122 40.12 4.19 0.93
C GLU A 122 38.99 4.77 1.79
N ALA A 123 38.58 4.02 2.81
CA ALA A 123 37.58 4.43 3.78
C ALA A 123 38.10 5.57 4.67
N THR A 124 37.32 6.63 4.75
CA THR A 124 37.64 7.89 5.44
C THR A 124 36.91 8.07 6.77
N ASN A 125 35.90 7.23 7.05
CA ASN A 125 35.08 7.26 8.25
C ASN A 125 34.57 5.85 8.65
N PRO A 126 34.05 5.64 9.88
CA PRO A 126 33.62 4.32 10.36
C PRO A 126 32.49 3.66 9.55
N VAL A 127 31.59 4.44 8.93
CA VAL A 127 30.48 3.91 8.11
C VAL A 127 31.01 3.33 6.80
N GLU A 128 31.93 4.03 6.12
CA GLU A 128 32.62 3.50 4.93
C GLU A 128 33.41 2.23 5.25
N ALA A 129 34.14 2.22 6.37
CA ALA A 129 34.93 1.06 6.80
C ALA A 129 34.05 -0.15 7.12
N GLY A 130 32.96 0.06 7.88
CA GLY A 130 32.00 -0.98 8.21
C GLY A 130 31.29 -1.52 6.97
N LEU A 131 30.85 -0.66 6.04
CA LEU A 131 30.16 -1.06 4.82
C LEU A 131 31.08 -1.93 3.93
N ALA A 132 32.36 -1.58 3.81
CA ALA A 132 33.33 -2.38 3.04
C ALA A 132 33.49 -3.81 3.60
N ASP A 133 33.66 -3.96 4.91
CA ASP A 133 33.79 -5.27 5.57
C ASP A 133 32.49 -6.10 5.44
N LEU A 134 31.36 -5.48 5.74
CA LEU A 134 30.04 -6.09 5.68
C LEU A 134 29.68 -6.56 4.27
N TRP A 135 29.95 -5.73 3.25
CA TRP A 135 29.73 -6.08 1.86
C TRP A 135 30.62 -7.27 1.45
N ALA A 136 31.93 -7.20 1.73
CA ALA A 136 32.89 -8.26 1.42
C ALA A 136 32.54 -9.61 2.08
N ARG A 137 31.99 -9.59 3.30
CA ARG A 137 31.57 -10.80 4.03
C ARG A 137 30.24 -11.37 3.57
N THR A 138 29.33 -10.54 3.04
CA THR A 138 27.97 -10.94 2.70
C THR A 138 27.86 -11.41 1.25
N VAL A 139 28.28 -10.58 0.29
CA VAL A 139 27.94 -10.82 -1.13
C VAL A 139 28.47 -12.12 -1.75
N PRO A 140 29.62 -12.71 -1.34
CA PRO A 140 30.08 -13.98 -1.93
C PRO A 140 29.12 -15.15 -1.74
N SER A 141 28.22 -15.06 -0.75
CA SER A 141 27.23 -16.11 -0.43
C SER A 141 25.92 -15.99 -1.20
N MET A 142 25.64 -14.85 -1.84
CA MET A 142 24.35 -14.51 -2.45
C MET A 142 24.45 -14.33 -3.97
N THR A 143 23.34 -14.53 -4.70
CA THR A 143 23.32 -14.33 -6.17
C THR A 143 23.52 -12.87 -6.58
N HIS A 144 23.80 -12.64 -7.87
CA HIS A 144 23.92 -11.29 -8.43
C HIS A 144 22.60 -10.52 -8.30
N GLU A 145 21.49 -11.18 -8.59
CA GLU A 145 20.15 -10.62 -8.52
C GLU A 145 19.76 -10.22 -7.09
N TRP A 146 20.24 -10.95 -6.06
CA TRP A 146 20.09 -10.51 -4.66
C TRP A 146 20.97 -9.30 -4.36
N ARG A 147 22.23 -9.27 -4.81
CA ARG A 147 23.14 -8.12 -4.59
C ARG A 147 22.59 -6.84 -5.18
N GLU A 148 21.98 -6.91 -6.37
CA GLU A 148 21.33 -5.78 -7.02
C GLU A 148 20.16 -5.25 -6.17
N ARG A 149 19.25 -6.14 -5.73
CA ARG A 149 18.14 -5.77 -4.83
C ARG A 149 18.65 -5.17 -3.51
N PHE A 150 19.64 -5.81 -2.89
CA PHE A 150 20.16 -5.37 -1.61
C PHE A 150 20.88 -4.03 -1.73
N ALA A 151 21.71 -3.82 -2.77
CA ALA A 151 22.33 -2.53 -3.04
C ALA A 151 21.31 -1.41 -3.33
N VAL A 152 20.19 -1.71 -4.01
CA VAL A 152 19.07 -0.77 -4.15
C VAL A 152 18.50 -0.43 -2.77
N SER A 153 18.18 -1.44 -1.95
CA SER A 153 17.61 -1.21 -0.61
C SER A 153 18.55 -0.42 0.30
N THR A 154 19.87 -0.66 0.25
CA THR A 154 20.86 0.11 1.01
C THR A 154 20.97 1.55 0.51
N ARG A 155 20.99 1.79 -0.81
CA ARG A 155 20.98 3.17 -1.34
C ARG A 155 19.72 3.93 -0.94
N ASN A 156 18.58 3.26 -0.94
CA ASN A 156 17.32 3.85 -0.51
C ASN A 156 17.35 4.21 0.99
N LEU A 157 17.82 3.29 1.84
CA LEU A 157 18.06 3.50 3.27
C LEU A 157 18.90 4.75 3.53
N LEU A 158 20.06 4.80 2.87
CA LEU A 158 21.00 5.90 2.99
C LEU A 158 20.41 7.24 2.54
N ASN A 159 19.54 7.22 1.52
CA ASN A 159 18.89 8.43 1.00
C ASN A 159 17.69 8.92 1.84
N GLU A 160 17.16 8.12 2.80
CA GLU A 160 16.12 8.56 3.74
C GLU A 160 16.53 9.84 4.45
N SER A 161 17.76 9.85 4.96
CA SER A 161 18.28 10.92 5.82
C SER A 161 18.40 12.28 5.11
N LEU A 162 18.48 12.32 3.77
CA LEU A 162 18.40 13.58 3.00
C LEU A 162 16.98 14.15 2.89
N TRP A 163 15.98 13.26 2.79
CA TRP A 163 14.58 13.67 2.74
C TRP A 163 14.10 14.14 4.12
N GLU A 164 14.44 13.40 5.18
CA GLU A 164 14.18 13.81 6.56
C GLU A 164 14.83 15.17 6.86
N LEU A 165 16.11 15.35 6.47
CA LEU A 165 16.83 16.61 6.64
C LEU A 165 16.19 17.78 5.87
N ALA A 166 15.66 17.54 4.67
CA ALA A 166 14.92 18.55 3.92
C ALA A 166 13.63 18.97 4.65
N ASN A 167 12.88 18.02 5.21
CA ASN A 167 11.66 18.28 5.97
C ASN A 167 11.94 19.02 7.28
N ILE A 168 12.96 18.61 8.05
CA ILE A 168 13.40 19.28 9.27
C ILE A 168 13.78 20.74 8.97
N ASN A 169 14.59 20.97 7.92
CA ASN A 169 14.99 22.31 7.50
C ASN A 169 13.80 23.18 7.03
N ALA A 170 12.78 22.57 6.42
CA ALA A 170 11.55 23.25 6.03
C ALA A 170 10.52 23.42 7.19
N GLY A 171 10.72 22.75 8.33
CA GLY A 171 9.72 22.64 9.39
C GLY A 171 8.43 21.94 8.93
N ARG A 172 8.53 21.03 7.94
CA ARG A 172 7.39 20.44 7.24
C ARG A 172 7.13 19.02 7.69
N ILE A 173 5.96 18.80 8.29
CA ILE A 173 5.44 17.46 8.60
C ILE A 173 4.77 16.89 7.34
N ALA A 174 5.10 15.65 6.98
CA ALA A 174 4.51 14.97 5.83
C ALA A 174 3.03 14.63 6.07
N ASN A 175 2.24 14.49 5.00
CA ASN A 175 0.87 13.98 5.13
C ASN A 175 0.84 12.44 5.25
N PRO A 176 -0.23 11.80 5.74
CA PRO A 176 -0.22 10.36 6.06
C PRO A 176 0.16 9.43 4.90
N VAL A 177 -0.26 9.76 3.68
CA VAL A 177 0.06 8.99 2.46
C VAL A 177 1.50 9.22 2.02
N GLU A 178 2.00 10.46 2.11
CA GLU A 178 3.40 10.78 1.82
C GLU A 178 4.33 10.09 2.81
N TYR A 179 3.96 10.12 4.09
CA TYR A 179 4.71 9.51 5.17
C TYR A 179 4.92 8.01 4.95
N ILE A 180 3.83 7.25 4.73
CA ILE A 180 3.91 5.80 4.55
C ILE A 180 4.66 5.43 3.26
N GLU A 181 4.46 6.20 2.18
CA GLU A 181 5.23 6.03 0.94
C GLU A 181 6.73 6.19 1.14
N MET A 182 7.14 7.23 1.85
CA MET A 182 8.55 7.53 2.06
C MET A 182 9.16 6.49 3.01
N ARG A 183 8.56 6.23 4.18
CA ARG A 183 9.03 5.18 5.11
C ARG A 183 9.20 3.81 4.44
N ARG A 184 8.38 3.43 3.47
CA ARG A 184 8.61 2.18 2.71
C ARG A 184 9.71 2.29 1.67
N LYS A 185 9.74 3.37 0.89
CA LYS A 185 10.70 3.54 -0.21
C LYS A 185 12.12 3.63 0.31
N VAL A 186 12.30 4.42 1.38
CA VAL A 186 13.60 4.80 1.92
C VAL A 186 13.87 4.26 3.33
N GLY A 187 12.89 3.74 4.07
CA GLY A 187 13.14 3.14 5.38
C GLY A 187 13.97 1.85 5.35
N GLY A 188 14.54 1.50 6.51
CA GLY A 188 15.39 0.31 6.67
C GLY A 188 14.70 -1.07 6.59
N ALA A 189 13.38 -1.16 6.39
CA ALA A 189 12.67 -2.44 6.41
C ALA A 189 12.89 -3.31 5.13
N PRO A 190 12.88 -2.79 3.89
CA PRO A 190 13.26 -3.59 2.71
C PRO A 190 14.71 -4.10 2.77
N TRP A 191 15.63 -3.31 3.35
CA TRP A 191 17.00 -3.73 3.64
C TRP A 191 17.02 -4.88 4.67
N SER A 192 16.22 -4.76 5.73
CA SER A 192 16.04 -5.82 6.74
C SER A 192 15.50 -7.11 6.11
N ALA A 193 14.56 -7.00 5.17
CA ALA A 193 14.03 -8.13 4.40
C ALA A 193 15.10 -8.83 3.53
N GLY A 194 16.03 -8.06 2.95
CA GLY A 194 17.18 -8.62 2.24
C GLY A 194 18.10 -9.47 3.15
N LEU A 195 18.34 -9.00 4.39
CA LEU A 195 19.09 -9.78 5.39
C LEU A 195 18.34 -11.03 5.88
N ILE A 196 17.01 -11.02 5.85
CA ILE A 196 16.19 -12.21 6.13
C ILE A 196 16.38 -13.28 5.05
N GLU A 197 16.47 -12.92 3.77
CA GLU A 197 16.81 -13.87 2.69
C GLU A 197 18.17 -14.56 2.98
N TYR A 198 19.20 -13.79 3.37
CA TYR A 198 20.51 -14.31 3.76
C TYR A 198 20.44 -15.23 5.00
N ALA A 199 19.85 -14.75 6.09
CA ALA A 199 19.82 -15.47 7.37
C ALA A 199 18.99 -16.76 7.31
N ALA A 200 17.92 -16.78 6.52
CA ALA A 200 17.10 -17.97 6.30
C ALA A 200 17.63 -18.92 5.22
N ASN A 201 18.70 -18.54 4.49
CA ASN A 201 19.15 -19.20 3.25
C ASN A 201 18.00 -19.40 2.24
N ALA A 202 17.18 -18.34 2.08
CA ALA A 202 15.88 -18.40 1.42
C ALA A 202 15.72 -17.24 0.42
N GLU A 203 16.61 -17.17 -0.57
CA GLU A 203 16.49 -16.21 -1.66
C GLU A 203 15.18 -16.39 -2.44
N LEU A 204 14.46 -15.29 -2.65
CA LEU A 204 13.24 -15.27 -3.45
C LEU A 204 13.57 -15.57 -4.93
N PRO A 205 12.87 -16.52 -5.58
CA PRO A 205 13.10 -16.79 -6.99
C PRO A 205 12.82 -15.53 -7.83
N ALA A 206 13.76 -15.15 -8.69
CA ALA A 206 13.67 -13.91 -9.48
C ALA A 206 12.40 -13.81 -10.34
N SER A 207 11.83 -14.95 -10.75
CA SER A 207 10.56 -15.04 -11.49
C SER A 207 9.32 -14.61 -10.69
N VAL A 208 9.41 -14.49 -9.36
CA VAL A 208 8.30 -14.09 -8.48
C VAL A 208 8.64 -12.93 -7.55
N ALA A 209 9.90 -12.62 -7.29
CA ALA A 209 10.31 -11.56 -6.35
C ALA A 209 9.64 -10.19 -6.62
N GLY A 210 9.43 -9.81 -7.89
CA GLY A 210 8.73 -8.57 -8.27
C GLY A 210 7.20 -8.66 -8.33
N SER A 211 6.61 -9.83 -8.10
CA SER A 211 5.16 -10.04 -8.20
C SER A 211 4.39 -9.30 -7.10
N ARG A 212 3.17 -8.85 -7.41
CA ARG A 212 2.33 -8.08 -6.47
C ARG A 212 2.22 -8.73 -5.07
N PRO A 213 1.93 -10.04 -4.91
CA PRO A 213 1.77 -10.62 -3.57
C PRO A 213 3.04 -10.53 -2.70
N LEU A 214 4.23 -10.67 -3.29
CA LEU A 214 5.48 -10.56 -2.54
C LEU A 214 5.88 -9.10 -2.25
N ARG A 215 5.50 -8.15 -3.13
CA ARG A 215 5.59 -6.71 -2.84
C ARG A 215 4.68 -6.33 -1.68
N VAL A 216 3.38 -6.60 -1.78
CA VAL A 216 2.37 -6.33 -0.72
C VAL A 216 2.77 -6.94 0.62
N LEU A 217 3.32 -8.16 0.64
CA LEU A 217 3.83 -8.79 1.85
C LEU A 217 5.01 -8.01 2.47
N THR A 218 5.96 -7.59 1.65
CA THR A 218 7.15 -6.83 2.08
C THR A 218 6.78 -5.42 2.53
N ASP A 219 5.85 -4.76 1.82
CA ASP A 219 5.35 -3.43 2.13
C ASP A 219 4.54 -3.43 3.43
N ALA A 220 3.64 -4.40 3.63
CA ALA A 220 2.89 -4.57 4.88
C ALA A 220 3.79 -4.97 6.07
N PHE A 221 4.86 -5.73 5.82
CA PHE A 221 5.92 -5.96 6.79
C PHE A 221 6.59 -4.63 7.16
N ALA A 222 7.05 -3.86 6.18
CA ALA A 222 7.73 -2.58 6.37
C ALA A 222 6.88 -1.58 7.16
N ASP A 223 5.62 -1.40 6.80
CA ASP A 223 4.68 -0.56 7.57
C ASP A 223 4.62 -1.00 9.04
N GLY A 224 4.49 -2.30 9.27
CA GLY A 224 4.43 -2.86 10.62
C GLY A 224 5.73 -2.67 11.42
N VAL A 225 6.89 -2.58 10.75
CA VAL A 225 8.17 -2.23 11.37
C VAL A 225 8.19 -0.74 11.76
N HIS A 226 7.92 0.15 10.80
CA HIS A 226 8.04 1.59 10.99
C HIS A 226 6.99 2.13 11.98
N LEU A 227 5.70 1.82 11.80
CA LEU A 227 4.63 2.28 12.69
C LEU A 227 4.80 1.76 14.13
N ARG A 228 5.42 0.58 14.31
CA ARG A 228 5.78 0.09 15.64
C ARG A 228 6.95 0.88 16.21
N ASN A 229 8.00 1.12 15.43
CA ASN A 229 9.14 1.92 15.87
C ASN A 229 8.67 3.32 16.32
N ASP A 230 7.90 4.01 15.49
CA ASP A 230 7.31 5.33 15.76
C ASP A 230 6.61 5.39 17.14
N LEU A 231 5.78 4.38 17.47
CA LEU A 231 5.07 4.28 18.74
C LEU A 231 5.98 4.11 19.95
N PHE A 232 7.20 3.61 19.78
CA PHE A 232 8.19 3.40 20.84
C PHE A 232 9.24 4.52 20.90
N SER A 233 9.49 5.23 19.80
CA SER A 233 10.53 6.26 19.68
C SER A 233 10.00 7.71 19.73
N TYR A 234 8.70 7.94 19.53
CA TYR A 234 8.08 9.28 19.48
C TYR A 234 8.61 10.27 20.52
N GLN A 235 8.68 9.87 21.81
CA GLN A 235 9.17 10.79 22.85
C GLN A 235 10.59 11.29 22.56
N ARG A 236 11.50 10.41 22.15
CA ARG A 236 12.90 10.77 21.87
C ARG A 236 13.00 11.60 20.58
N GLU A 237 12.33 11.15 19.54
CA GLU A 237 12.31 11.79 18.21
C GLU A 237 11.78 13.23 18.30
N VAL A 238 10.67 13.44 19.01
CA VAL A 238 10.00 14.75 19.09
C VAL A 238 10.55 15.64 20.21
N GLU A 239 10.94 15.11 21.38
CA GLU A 239 11.43 15.93 22.50
C GLU A 239 12.94 16.25 22.46
N ASP A 240 13.79 15.45 21.80
CA ASP A 240 15.27 15.60 21.83
C ASP A 240 15.92 15.68 20.42
N GLU A 241 15.47 14.87 19.47
CA GLU A 241 16.07 14.81 18.13
C GLU A 241 15.54 15.93 17.20
N GLY A 242 14.28 16.34 17.40
CA GLY A 242 13.59 17.30 16.52
C GLY A 242 13.17 16.67 15.19
N GLU A 243 13.02 15.35 15.15
CA GLU A 243 12.63 14.58 13.98
C GLU A 243 11.12 14.77 13.69
N LEU A 244 10.78 14.87 12.42
CA LEU A 244 9.40 15.07 11.95
C LEU A 244 8.80 13.79 11.36
N SER A 245 9.62 12.77 11.15
CA SER A 245 9.31 11.54 10.41
C SER A 245 8.72 10.43 11.29
N ASN A 246 7.75 10.77 12.16
CA ASN A 246 7.06 9.85 13.05
C ASN A 246 5.55 9.80 12.77
N GLY A 247 4.99 8.60 12.58
CA GLY A 247 3.58 8.40 12.24
C GLY A 247 2.58 8.97 13.27
N VAL A 248 2.95 9.04 14.55
CA VAL A 248 2.09 9.65 15.60
C VAL A 248 2.01 11.16 15.39
N LEU A 249 3.14 11.83 15.18
CA LEU A 249 3.19 13.27 14.90
C LEU A 249 2.44 13.62 13.61
N VAL A 250 2.55 12.77 12.58
CA VAL A 250 1.84 12.92 11.30
C VAL A 250 0.33 12.83 11.49
N LEU A 251 -0.20 11.82 12.20
CA LEU A 251 -1.64 11.69 12.44
C LEU A 251 -2.17 12.75 13.42
N GLU A 252 -1.42 13.11 14.46
CA GLU A 252 -1.75 14.19 15.39
C GLU A 252 -1.93 15.52 14.63
N THR A 253 -0.97 15.86 13.76
CA THR A 253 -0.99 17.08 12.94
C THR A 253 -2.11 17.06 11.90
N PHE A 254 -2.30 15.93 11.21
CA PHE A 254 -3.26 15.82 10.11
C PHE A 254 -4.71 15.77 10.58
N LEU A 255 -5.00 15.07 11.68
CA LEU A 255 -6.37 14.93 12.21
C LEU A 255 -6.72 16.00 13.26
N GLY A 256 -5.76 16.81 13.72
CA GLY A 256 -5.95 17.79 14.79
C GLY A 256 -6.37 17.17 16.13
N CYS A 257 -6.01 15.90 16.35
CA CYS A 257 -6.38 15.13 17.54
C CYS A 257 -5.31 15.23 18.64
N THR A 258 -5.53 14.56 19.78
CA THR A 258 -4.52 14.45 20.84
C THR A 258 -3.47 13.38 20.52
N THR A 259 -2.27 13.51 21.09
CA THR A 259 -1.17 12.55 20.94
C THR A 259 -1.58 11.10 21.28
N GLN A 260 -2.46 10.91 22.27
CA GLN A 260 -2.98 9.59 22.64
C GLN A 260 -3.92 9.01 21.56
N GLU A 261 -4.80 9.83 20.98
CA GLU A 261 -5.68 9.42 19.88
C GLU A 261 -4.88 9.13 18.61
N ALA A 262 -3.85 9.91 18.33
CA ALA A 262 -2.91 9.67 17.24
C ALA A 262 -2.14 8.34 17.43
N ALA A 263 -1.61 8.08 18.64
CA ALA A 263 -0.94 6.82 18.96
C ALA A 263 -1.88 5.60 18.84
N GLU A 264 -3.13 5.74 19.25
CA GLU A 264 -4.14 4.70 19.04
C GLU A 264 -4.45 4.47 17.55
N ALA A 265 -4.55 5.54 16.75
CA ALA A 265 -4.78 5.43 15.30
C ALA A 265 -3.57 4.81 14.56
N VAL A 266 -2.34 5.13 14.97
CA VAL A 266 -1.12 4.46 14.47
C VAL A 266 -1.12 2.97 14.83
N ASN A 267 -1.57 2.59 16.04
CA ASN A 267 -1.67 1.19 16.44
C ASN A 267 -2.80 0.43 15.73
N ASP A 268 -3.93 1.07 15.44
CA ASP A 268 -4.97 0.50 14.58
C ASP A 268 -4.45 0.30 13.15
N LEU A 269 -3.66 1.23 12.61
CA LEU A 269 -3.03 1.08 11.30
C LEU A 269 -2.02 -0.06 11.30
N LEU A 270 -1.06 -0.06 12.24
CA LEU A 270 -0.11 -1.15 12.48
C LEU A 270 -0.83 -2.51 12.54
N THR A 271 -1.89 -2.60 13.33
CA THR A 271 -2.73 -3.79 13.45
C THR A 271 -3.32 -4.21 12.09
N SER A 272 -3.83 -3.27 11.31
CA SER A 272 -4.36 -3.55 9.97
C SER A 272 -3.29 -4.06 9.01
N ARG A 273 -2.10 -3.43 8.99
CA ARG A 273 -0.99 -3.85 8.12
C ARG A 273 -0.50 -5.25 8.48
N LEU A 274 -0.46 -5.61 9.77
CA LEU A 274 -0.20 -6.98 10.21
C LEU A 274 -1.30 -7.96 9.78
N GLN A 275 -2.57 -7.56 9.76
CA GLN A 275 -3.66 -8.40 9.27
C GLN A 275 -3.62 -8.57 7.74
N GLN A 276 -3.19 -7.54 6.99
CA GLN A 276 -2.99 -7.62 5.55
C GLN A 276 -1.80 -8.52 5.20
N PHE A 277 -0.66 -8.38 5.90
CA PHE A 277 0.47 -9.30 5.80
C PHE A 277 0.02 -10.76 5.95
N GLU A 278 -0.77 -11.05 6.99
CA GLU A 278 -1.28 -12.39 7.28
C GLU A 278 -2.26 -12.91 6.22
N ASN A 279 -3.12 -12.06 5.70
CA ASN A 279 -4.00 -12.40 4.58
C ASN A 279 -3.16 -12.78 3.36
N THR A 280 -2.24 -11.92 2.93
CA THR A 280 -1.38 -12.12 1.76
C THR A 280 -0.52 -13.38 1.90
N ALA A 281 0.06 -13.63 3.08
CA ALA A 281 0.85 -14.83 3.39
C ALA A 281 0.03 -16.15 3.28
N LEU A 282 -1.24 -16.12 3.68
CA LEU A 282 -2.10 -17.31 3.75
C LEU A 282 -2.96 -17.56 2.50
N THR A 283 -3.24 -16.54 1.69
CA THR A 283 -4.11 -16.65 0.50
C THR A 283 -3.38 -16.38 -0.81
N GLU A 284 -2.67 -15.27 -0.92
CA GLU A 284 -2.10 -14.79 -2.18
C GLU A 284 -0.76 -15.47 -2.51
N VAL A 285 0.14 -15.61 -1.54
CA VAL A 285 1.46 -16.26 -1.73
C VAL A 285 1.32 -17.74 -2.14
N PRO A 286 0.46 -18.58 -1.52
CA PRO A 286 0.25 -19.96 -1.98
C PRO A 286 -0.37 -20.03 -3.39
N ALA A 287 -1.27 -19.10 -3.72
CA ALA A 287 -1.87 -19.01 -5.05
C ALA A 287 -0.83 -18.64 -6.12
N LEU A 288 0.07 -17.69 -5.83
CA LEU A 288 1.20 -17.31 -6.67
C LEU A 288 2.14 -18.49 -6.94
N CYS A 289 2.46 -19.29 -5.92
CA CYS A 289 3.29 -20.50 -6.07
C CYS A 289 2.69 -21.51 -7.06
N LEU A 290 1.37 -21.73 -6.98
CA LEU A 290 0.64 -22.62 -7.89
C LEU A 290 0.55 -22.02 -9.31
N GLU A 291 0.25 -20.73 -9.42
CA GLU A 291 0.11 -20.00 -10.69
C GLU A 291 1.40 -20.00 -11.50
N LYS A 292 2.53 -19.68 -10.85
CA LYS A 292 3.84 -19.60 -11.51
C LYS A 292 4.53 -20.97 -11.63
N GLY A 293 3.88 -22.05 -11.21
CA GLY A 293 4.37 -23.42 -11.35
C GLY A 293 5.68 -23.70 -10.59
N LEU A 294 5.86 -23.07 -9.43
CA LEU A 294 7.08 -23.18 -8.65
C LEU A 294 7.32 -24.63 -8.17
N THR A 295 8.60 -25.03 -8.09
CA THR A 295 8.97 -26.33 -7.54
C THR A 295 8.72 -26.39 -6.02
N PRO A 296 8.57 -27.58 -5.42
CA PRO A 296 8.41 -27.70 -3.97
C PRO A 296 9.51 -26.98 -3.16
N ASP A 297 10.76 -27.00 -3.65
CA ASP A 297 11.90 -26.33 -3.01
C ASP A 297 11.79 -24.79 -3.13
N GLN A 298 11.33 -24.27 -4.28
CA GLN A 298 11.06 -22.84 -4.45
C GLN A 298 9.90 -22.36 -3.55
N CYS A 299 8.83 -23.15 -3.46
CA CYS A 299 7.72 -22.88 -2.53
C CYS A 299 8.20 -22.89 -1.06
N ALA A 300 9.09 -23.82 -0.70
CA ALA A 300 9.70 -23.88 0.63
C ALA A 300 10.59 -22.68 0.92
N GLY A 301 11.38 -22.19 -0.06
CA GLY A 301 12.15 -20.96 0.05
C GLY A 301 11.27 -19.73 0.29
N VAL A 302 10.22 -19.55 -0.52
CA VAL A 302 9.24 -18.47 -0.33
C VAL A 302 8.57 -18.55 1.05
N ALA A 303 8.18 -19.75 1.51
CA ALA A 303 7.60 -19.94 2.84
C ALA A 303 8.61 -19.65 3.97
N ALA A 304 9.89 -20.00 3.81
CA ALA A 304 10.94 -19.70 4.77
C ALA A 304 11.21 -18.18 4.88
N TYR A 305 11.17 -17.46 3.76
CA TYR A 305 11.22 -15.99 3.72
C TYR A 305 10.02 -15.36 4.45
N VAL A 306 8.78 -15.75 4.12
CA VAL A 306 7.55 -15.27 4.80
C VAL A 306 7.64 -15.48 6.32
N LYS A 307 8.04 -16.68 6.74
CA LYS A 307 8.23 -17.04 8.15
C LYS A 307 9.40 -16.27 8.80
N GLY A 308 10.39 -15.84 8.03
CA GLY A 308 11.44 -14.92 8.46
C GLY A 308 10.91 -13.51 8.75
N LEU A 309 10.05 -12.96 7.88
CA LEU A 309 9.37 -11.68 8.11
C LEU A 309 8.49 -11.73 9.39
N GLN A 310 7.79 -12.85 9.63
CA GLN A 310 6.98 -13.08 10.84
C GLN A 310 7.82 -13.10 12.13
N ASP A 311 8.93 -13.84 12.14
CA ASP A 311 9.84 -13.89 13.29
C ASP A 311 10.49 -12.52 13.52
N TRP A 312 10.86 -11.79 12.46
CA TRP A 312 11.39 -10.43 12.57
C TRP A 312 10.37 -9.48 13.21
N GLN A 313 9.13 -9.46 12.73
CA GLN A 313 8.08 -8.59 13.24
C GLN A 313 7.79 -8.84 14.73
N SER A 314 7.77 -10.11 15.13
CA SER A 314 7.56 -10.53 16.52
C SER A 314 8.77 -10.18 17.40
N GLY A 315 9.98 -10.45 16.89
CA GLY A 315 11.23 -10.22 17.60
C GLY A 315 11.58 -8.74 17.77
N GLY A 316 11.27 -7.91 16.77
CA GLY A 316 11.41 -6.46 16.82
C GLY A 316 10.59 -5.85 17.96
N HIS A 317 9.36 -6.34 18.18
CA HIS A 317 8.53 -5.90 19.31
C HIS A 317 9.17 -6.20 20.67
N GLU A 318 9.65 -7.43 20.88
CA GLU A 318 10.31 -7.79 22.15
C GLU A 318 11.57 -6.96 22.43
N TRP A 319 12.32 -6.56 21.40
CA TRP A 319 13.47 -5.68 21.57
C TRP A 319 13.06 -4.23 21.89
N HIS A 320 12.06 -3.66 21.23
CA HIS A 320 11.54 -2.32 21.56
C HIS A 320 11.05 -2.23 23.02
N MET A 321 10.44 -3.31 23.53
CA MET A 321 10.00 -3.45 24.93
C MET A 321 11.15 -3.53 25.96
N ARG A 322 12.41 -3.58 25.54
CA ARG A 322 13.58 -3.81 26.43
C ARG A 322 14.78 -2.89 26.20
N SER A 323 15.00 -2.41 24.97
CA SER A 323 16.15 -1.55 24.64
C SER A 323 16.02 -0.18 25.29
N SER A 324 17.15 0.45 25.65
CA SER A 324 17.17 1.77 26.27
C SER A 324 16.80 2.93 25.32
N ARG A 325 16.64 2.67 24.02
CA ARG A 325 16.32 3.70 23.00
C ARG A 325 14.87 4.19 23.03
N TYR A 326 13.98 3.53 23.81
CA TYR A 326 12.53 3.65 23.66
C TYR A 326 11.78 3.93 24.96
N MET A 327 10.59 4.52 24.86
CA MET A 327 9.72 4.83 26.01
C MET A 327 8.94 3.61 26.53
N ASN A 328 9.66 2.56 26.93
CA ASN A 328 9.09 1.32 27.46
C ASN A 328 8.91 1.31 29.00
N GLU A 329 9.13 2.44 29.69
CA GLU A 329 8.80 2.57 31.11
C GLU A 329 7.31 2.24 31.35
N GLY A 330 7.02 1.39 32.34
CA GLY A 330 5.66 0.93 32.62
C GLY A 330 5.19 -0.28 31.79
N ALA A 331 5.69 -0.47 30.58
CA ALA A 331 5.24 -1.54 29.68
C ALA A 331 5.48 -2.96 30.23
N LEU A 332 6.60 -3.15 30.95
CA LEU A 332 6.94 -4.42 31.62
C LEU A 332 6.14 -4.67 32.91
N LEU A 333 5.52 -3.64 33.49
CA LEU A 333 4.68 -3.76 34.70
C LEU A 333 3.25 -4.23 34.38
N GLY A 334 2.84 -4.19 33.11
CA GLY A 334 1.60 -4.79 32.59
C GLY A 334 1.72 -6.29 32.29
N SER A 335 2.63 -7.01 32.95
CA SER A 335 2.82 -8.44 32.71
C SER A 335 1.54 -9.23 33.07
N SER A 336 0.99 -9.92 32.06
CA SER A 336 -0.17 -10.80 32.20
C SER A 336 -0.05 -11.71 33.42
N HIS A 337 -1.15 -11.86 34.18
CA HIS A 337 -1.21 -12.61 35.44
C HIS A 337 -1.01 -14.15 35.32
N PHE A 338 -0.41 -14.62 34.23
CA PHE A 338 -0.17 -16.04 33.94
C PHE A 338 1.27 -16.31 33.49
N GLU A 339 2.26 -15.95 34.31
CA GLU A 339 3.57 -16.60 34.20
C GLU A 339 3.46 -18.10 34.52
N GLY A 340 3.75 -18.94 33.52
CA GLY A 340 4.30 -20.28 33.78
C GLY A 340 3.38 -21.49 33.66
N VAL A 341 2.69 -21.68 32.53
CA VAL A 341 2.47 -23.03 31.93
C VAL A 341 2.59 -22.93 30.40
N LEU A 342 3.11 -23.98 29.77
CA LEU A 342 3.25 -24.16 28.32
C LEU A 342 2.01 -23.72 27.50
N GLY A 343 2.22 -22.78 26.56
CA GLY A 343 1.49 -22.75 25.28
C GLY A 343 0.15 -22.01 25.20
N THR A 344 -0.10 -20.97 26.00
CA THR A 344 -1.39 -20.25 26.00
C THR A 344 -1.40 -18.84 25.38
N SER A 345 -0.30 -18.35 24.80
CA SER A 345 -0.29 -17.08 24.06
C SER A 345 -1.17 -17.08 22.80
N ALA A 346 -1.57 -18.25 22.30
CA ALA A 346 -2.56 -18.40 21.23
C ALA A 346 -4.02 -18.08 21.66
N LEU A 347 -4.24 -17.66 22.91
CA LEU A 347 -5.54 -17.27 23.47
C LEU A 347 -5.44 -15.98 24.30
N ASP A 348 -4.71 -14.98 23.83
CA ASP A 348 -4.83 -13.66 24.44
C ASP A 348 -6.22 -13.08 24.15
N VAL A 349 -7.01 -12.91 25.21
CA VAL A 349 -8.44 -12.57 25.15
C VAL A 349 -8.64 -11.17 24.55
N THR A 350 -7.65 -10.28 24.68
CA THR A 350 -7.64 -8.95 24.05
C THR A 350 -7.50 -9.03 22.53
N THR A 351 -6.67 -9.93 22.00
CA THR A 351 -6.52 -10.13 20.54
C THR A 351 -7.73 -10.81 19.89
N LEU A 352 -8.52 -11.54 20.69
CA LEU A 352 -9.74 -12.24 20.26
C LEU A 352 -11.03 -11.43 20.44
N PHE A 353 -11.07 -10.48 21.38
CA PHE A 353 -12.29 -9.75 21.77
C PHE A 353 -12.10 -8.24 22.03
N GLY A 354 -10.93 -7.67 21.76
CA GLY A 354 -10.64 -6.24 21.90
C GLY A 354 -10.68 -5.46 20.57
N ARG A 355 -10.26 -4.19 20.62
CA ARG A 355 -10.26 -3.24 19.49
C ARG A 355 -9.69 -3.81 18.17
N PRO A 356 -8.56 -4.56 18.16
CA PRO A 356 -8.06 -5.25 16.96
C PRO A 356 -9.06 -6.23 16.31
N ALA A 357 -9.81 -6.98 17.13
CA ALA A 357 -10.79 -7.96 16.67
C ALA A 357 -12.06 -7.28 16.15
N GLU A 358 -12.52 -6.22 16.83
CA GLU A 358 -13.65 -5.40 16.39
C GLU A 358 -13.35 -4.72 15.05
N ALA A 359 -12.18 -4.10 14.89
CA ALA A 359 -11.75 -3.48 13.65
C ALA A 359 -11.70 -4.49 12.50
N ARG A 360 -11.09 -5.67 12.74
CA ARG A 360 -11.09 -6.77 11.78
C ARG A 360 -12.51 -7.19 11.40
N GLN A 361 -13.40 -7.34 12.37
CA GLN A 361 -14.78 -7.74 12.12
C GLN A 361 -15.53 -6.71 11.26
N ARG A 362 -15.35 -5.40 11.48
CA ARG A 362 -15.99 -4.36 10.65
C ARG A 362 -15.66 -4.53 9.16
N SER A 363 -14.37 -4.69 8.83
CA SER A 363 -13.90 -4.83 7.45
C SER A 363 -14.46 -6.04 6.68
N PHE A 364 -15.00 -7.06 7.39
CA PHE A 364 -15.65 -8.24 6.79
C PHE A 364 -17.18 -8.29 7.00
N THR A 365 -17.80 -7.28 7.64
CA THR A 365 -19.24 -7.26 7.95
C THR A 365 -20.02 -6.11 7.31
N HIS A 366 -19.38 -5.36 6.41
CA HIS A 366 -20.06 -4.39 5.55
C HIS A 366 -21.25 -5.02 4.81
N VAL A 367 -22.35 -4.27 4.68
CA VAL A 367 -23.55 -4.70 3.97
C VAL A 367 -23.63 -3.91 2.65
N PRO A 368 -23.44 -4.56 1.48
CA PRO A 368 -23.53 -3.89 0.18
C PRO A 368 -24.91 -3.30 -0.09
N LEU A 369 -24.98 -2.33 -1.02
CA LEU A 369 -26.22 -1.73 -1.50
C LEU A 369 -26.99 -0.99 -0.37
N GLN A 370 -26.24 -0.39 0.57
CA GLN A 370 -26.80 0.49 1.60
C GLN A 370 -27.29 1.79 0.97
N LYS A 371 -28.42 2.31 1.45
CA LYS A 371 -28.88 3.66 1.07
C LYS A 371 -28.15 4.70 1.91
N VAL A 372 -27.39 5.57 1.24
CA VAL A 372 -26.57 6.66 1.81
C VAL A 372 -27.08 8.05 1.41
N GLY A 373 -27.92 8.15 0.37
CA GLY A 373 -28.39 9.41 -0.21
C GLY A 373 -27.40 10.01 -1.22
N PRO A 374 -27.71 11.20 -1.78
CA PRO A 374 -26.86 11.87 -2.75
C PRO A 374 -25.43 12.11 -2.25
N SER A 375 -24.46 11.95 -3.14
CA SER A 375 -23.05 12.27 -2.85
C SER A 375 -22.91 13.70 -2.34
N LEU A 376 -22.37 13.86 -1.13
CA LEU A 376 -22.00 15.15 -0.55
C LEU A 376 -20.66 15.58 -1.16
N LEU A 377 -20.63 16.80 -1.73
CA LEU A 377 -19.44 17.34 -2.39
C LEU A 377 -18.82 18.49 -1.56
N PRO A 378 -17.49 18.50 -1.33
CA PRO A 378 -16.78 19.61 -0.70
C PRO A 378 -16.55 20.77 -1.69
N GLU A 379 -15.98 21.88 -1.20
CA GLU A 379 -15.53 22.97 -2.08
C GLU A 379 -14.18 22.63 -2.73
N PHE A 380 -14.19 22.35 -4.04
CA PHE A 380 -12.97 22.06 -4.81
C PHE A 380 -12.20 23.34 -5.18
N ASP A 381 -11.15 23.65 -4.42
CA ASP A 381 -10.23 24.77 -4.69
C ASP A 381 -9.02 24.31 -5.52
N VAL A 382 -9.24 24.12 -6.83
CA VAL A 382 -8.17 23.81 -7.80
C VAL A 382 -7.66 25.13 -8.40
N PRO A 383 -6.40 25.52 -8.17
CA PRO A 383 -5.88 26.83 -8.59
C PRO A 383 -5.44 26.88 -10.07
N TYR A 384 -5.67 25.82 -10.83
CA TYR A 384 -5.26 25.69 -12.24
C TYR A 384 -6.40 26.13 -13.18
N PRO A 385 -6.12 26.98 -14.19
CA PRO A 385 -7.14 27.43 -15.11
C PRO A 385 -7.58 26.31 -16.06
N LEU A 386 -8.88 26.01 -16.12
CA LEU A 386 -9.39 25.06 -17.11
C LEU A 386 -9.24 25.60 -18.53
N THR A 387 -8.50 24.85 -19.36
CA THR A 387 -8.53 24.98 -20.83
C THR A 387 -9.18 23.73 -21.41
N LEU A 388 -9.91 23.85 -22.52
CA LEU A 388 -10.51 22.71 -23.23
C LEU A 388 -10.10 22.70 -24.70
N SER A 389 -9.70 21.54 -25.21
CA SER A 389 -9.38 21.35 -26.62
C SER A 389 -10.58 21.70 -27.52
N PRO A 390 -10.37 22.47 -28.61
CA PRO A 390 -11.44 22.85 -29.53
C PRO A 390 -12.02 21.66 -30.33
N HIS A 391 -11.44 20.46 -30.17
CA HIS A 391 -11.83 19.26 -30.91
C HIS A 391 -12.81 18.34 -30.14
N VAL A 392 -13.23 18.72 -28.92
CA VAL A 392 -14.12 17.93 -28.05
C VAL A 392 -15.35 17.34 -28.76
N ALA A 393 -16.07 18.15 -29.56
CA ALA A 393 -17.27 17.72 -30.26
C ALA A 393 -17.00 16.68 -31.37
N HIS A 394 -15.79 16.68 -31.94
CA HIS A 394 -15.39 15.66 -32.91
C HIS A 394 -15.02 14.35 -32.19
N ALA A 395 -14.22 14.43 -31.13
CA ALA A 395 -13.83 13.27 -30.32
C ALA A 395 -15.05 12.58 -29.69
N HIS A 396 -16.08 13.34 -29.26
CA HIS A 396 -17.33 12.79 -28.72
C HIS A 396 -18.05 11.88 -29.72
N GLU A 397 -18.41 12.39 -30.90
CA GLU A 397 -19.07 11.60 -31.95
C GLU A 397 -18.17 10.44 -32.45
N SER A 398 -16.87 10.68 -32.64
CA SER A 398 -15.93 9.63 -33.04
C SER A 398 -15.81 8.50 -32.00
N SER A 399 -15.83 8.82 -30.70
CA SER A 399 -15.77 7.81 -29.62
C SER A 399 -17.06 6.99 -29.52
N LEU A 400 -18.23 7.62 -29.67
CA LEU A 400 -19.53 6.93 -29.74
C LEU A 400 -19.60 5.96 -30.92
N ASP A 401 -19.19 6.41 -32.11
CA ASP A 401 -19.15 5.56 -33.30
C ASP A 401 -18.08 4.47 -33.22
N TRP A 402 -16.96 4.72 -32.52
CA TRP A 402 -15.95 3.71 -32.26
C TRP A 402 -16.45 2.62 -31.30
N ALA A 403 -17.09 3.01 -30.19
CA ALA A 403 -17.63 2.08 -29.21
C ALA A 403 -18.74 1.18 -29.80
N GLU A 404 -19.59 1.73 -30.66
CA GLU A 404 -20.56 0.97 -31.47
C GLU A 404 -19.85 -0.06 -32.36
N ARG A 405 -18.81 0.35 -33.12
CA ARG A 405 -18.04 -0.56 -34.00
C ARG A 405 -17.33 -1.67 -33.22
N MET A 406 -16.84 -1.39 -32.03
CA MET A 406 -16.22 -2.41 -31.16
C MET A 406 -17.26 -3.32 -30.49
N GLY A 407 -18.50 -2.86 -30.37
CA GLY A 407 -19.63 -3.58 -29.77
C GLY A 407 -19.72 -3.42 -28.25
N LEU A 408 -19.28 -2.28 -27.71
CA LEU A 408 -19.31 -1.94 -26.28
C LEU A 408 -20.69 -1.40 -25.83
N LEU A 409 -21.60 -1.11 -26.76
CA LEU A 409 -22.89 -0.44 -26.51
C LEU A 409 -24.10 -1.38 -26.53
N HIS A 410 -23.88 -2.66 -26.20
CA HIS A 410 -24.88 -3.74 -26.35
C HIS A 410 -25.06 -4.59 -25.08
N ASP A 411 -24.51 -4.17 -23.94
CA ASP A 411 -24.64 -4.91 -22.67
C ASP A 411 -24.58 -4.03 -21.40
N VAL A 412 -23.40 -3.73 -20.86
CA VAL A 412 -23.23 -2.91 -19.65
C VAL A 412 -23.61 -1.46 -19.94
N TRP A 413 -23.18 -0.98 -21.11
CA TRP A 413 -23.48 0.33 -21.65
C TRP A 413 -24.40 0.25 -22.86
N ASP A 414 -25.04 1.38 -23.12
CA ASP A 414 -25.74 1.72 -24.35
C ASP A 414 -25.22 3.10 -24.83
N ARG A 415 -25.69 3.56 -25.99
CA ARG A 415 -25.23 4.81 -26.59
C ARG A 415 -25.65 6.06 -25.80
N GLU A 416 -26.75 6.02 -25.05
CA GLU A 416 -27.21 7.16 -24.24
C GLU A 416 -26.32 7.34 -23.01
N LYS A 417 -25.98 6.23 -22.33
CA LYS A 417 -24.98 6.20 -21.25
C LYS A 417 -23.63 6.75 -21.69
N LEU A 418 -23.04 6.21 -22.76
CA LEU A 418 -21.73 6.68 -23.22
C LEU A 418 -21.77 8.17 -23.63
N ALA A 419 -22.86 8.63 -24.26
CA ALA A 419 -23.01 10.04 -24.61
C ALA A 419 -23.14 10.94 -23.36
N GLY A 420 -23.68 10.43 -22.25
CA GLY A 420 -23.73 11.09 -20.95
C GLY A 420 -22.42 11.04 -20.16
N TYR A 421 -21.63 9.97 -20.30
CA TYR A 421 -20.32 9.82 -19.64
C TYR A 421 -19.22 10.69 -20.27
N ASP A 422 -19.38 11.09 -21.54
CA ASP A 422 -18.57 12.10 -22.24
C ASP A 422 -17.07 12.06 -21.91
N PHE A 423 -16.41 10.94 -22.22
CA PHE A 423 -14.96 10.82 -22.06
C PHE A 423 -14.17 11.75 -22.99
N ALA A 424 -14.80 12.29 -24.04
CA ALA A 424 -14.20 13.31 -24.89
C ALA A 424 -14.05 14.65 -24.17
N LEU A 425 -15.00 15.05 -23.32
CA LEU A 425 -14.86 16.20 -22.43
C LEU A 425 -13.74 15.99 -21.41
N CYS A 426 -13.56 14.77 -20.90
CA CYS A 426 -12.43 14.42 -20.05
C CYS A 426 -11.12 14.66 -20.81
N SER A 427 -10.90 13.93 -21.91
CA SER A 427 -9.71 14.08 -22.75
C SER A 427 -9.43 15.52 -23.18
N ALA A 428 -10.47 16.33 -23.43
CA ALA A 428 -10.31 17.72 -23.86
C ALA A 428 -9.77 18.64 -22.76
N GLY A 429 -9.97 18.30 -21.48
CA GLY A 429 -9.33 18.99 -20.36
C GLY A 429 -7.98 18.39 -19.98
N LEU A 430 -7.78 17.08 -20.16
CA LEU A 430 -6.50 16.41 -19.91
C LEU A 430 -5.40 16.82 -20.91
N ASP A 431 -5.77 17.08 -22.16
CA ASP A 431 -4.86 17.45 -23.24
C ASP A 431 -5.49 18.58 -24.08
N PRO A 432 -5.41 19.85 -23.60
CA PRO A 432 -6.08 20.97 -24.26
C PRO A 432 -5.44 21.38 -25.60
N ASP A 433 -4.19 20.99 -25.85
CA ASP A 433 -3.46 21.29 -27.09
C ASP A 433 -3.37 20.10 -28.07
N ALA A 434 -3.95 18.95 -27.72
CA ALA A 434 -4.15 17.78 -28.57
C ALA A 434 -4.59 18.11 -30.00
N THR A 435 -4.00 17.44 -30.98
CA THR A 435 -4.56 17.36 -32.33
C THR A 435 -5.91 16.61 -32.32
N PRO A 436 -6.75 16.76 -33.37
CA PRO A 436 -8.02 16.03 -33.47
C PRO A 436 -7.85 14.50 -33.32
N GLU A 437 -6.79 13.95 -33.91
CA GLU A 437 -6.47 12.53 -33.89
C GLU A 437 -5.98 12.03 -32.52
N GLU A 438 -5.16 12.82 -31.82
CA GLU A 438 -4.72 12.54 -30.44
C GLU A 438 -5.90 12.57 -29.46
N LEU A 439 -6.76 13.59 -29.58
CA LEU A 439 -7.94 13.73 -28.73
C LEU A 439 -8.95 12.60 -28.95
N GLU A 440 -9.21 12.21 -30.20
CA GLU A 440 -10.05 11.04 -30.50
C GLU A 440 -9.49 9.78 -29.83
N LEU A 441 -8.19 9.54 -29.98
CA LEU A 441 -7.54 8.33 -29.47
C LEU A 441 -7.55 8.31 -27.93
N SER A 442 -7.30 9.45 -27.28
CA SER A 442 -7.42 9.64 -25.83
C SER A 442 -8.83 9.32 -25.34
N ALA A 443 -9.86 9.88 -25.98
CA ALA A 443 -11.26 9.65 -25.60
C ALA A 443 -11.67 8.18 -25.73
N GLN A 444 -11.15 7.47 -26.74
CA GLN A 444 -11.41 6.05 -26.94
C GLN A 444 -10.65 5.15 -25.94
N TRP A 445 -9.43 5.54 -25.51
CA TRP A 445 -8.74 4.87 -24.39
C TRP A 445 -9.50 5.00 -23.07
N LEU A 446 -9.96 6.21 -22.72
CA LEU A 446 -10.78 6.43 -21.52
C LEU A 446 -12.12 5.66 -21.60
N THR A 447 -12.75 5.63 -22.78
CA THR A 447 -13.96 4.83 -23.06
C THR A 447 -13.71 3.34 -22.81
N TRP A 448 -12.59 2.80 -23.29
CA TRP A 448 -12.24 1.37 -23.14
C TRP A 448 -11.89 1.01 -21.69
N GLY A 449 -11.06 1.82 -21.03
CA GLY A 449 -10.67 1.60 -19.63
C GLY A 449 -11.87 1.62 -18.70
N THR A 450 -12.71 2.65 -18.80
CA THR A 450 -13.91 2.79 -17.94
C THR A 450 -14.99 1.76 -18.27
N TYR A 451 -15.07 1.25 -19.50
CA TYR A 451 -15.94 0.09 -19.79
C TYR A 451 -15.41 -1.16 -19.09
N GLY A 452 -14.10 -1.37 -19.05
CA GLY A 452 -13.47 -2.47 -18.32
C GLY A 452 -13.78 -2.41 -16.82
N ASP A 453 -13.65 -1.23 -16.23
CA ASP A 453 -14.01 -0.89 -14.85
C ASP A 453 -15.47 -1.27 -14.53
N ASP A 454 -16.46 -0.82 -15.31
CA ASP A 454 -17.87 -1.21 -15.10
C ASP A 454 -18.14 -2.70 -15.43
N TYR A 455 -17.36 -3.34 -16.33
CA TYR A 455 -17.58 -4.73 -16.79
C TYR A 455 -17.07 -5.78 -15.80
N TYR A 456 -15.88 -5.57 -15.21
CA TYR A 456 -15.21 -6.59 -14.39
C TYR A 456 -15.98 -6.98 -13.12
N PRO A 457 -16.49 -6.04 -12.29
CA PRO A 457 -17.33 -6.35 -11.13
C PRO A 457 -18.63 -7.07 -11.53
N LEU A 458 -19.25 -6.71 -12.66
CA LEU A 458 -20.50 -7.33 -13.12
C LEU A 458 -20.30 -8.76 -13.65
N VAL A 459 -19.24 -9.02 -14.41
CA VAL A 459 -19.01 -10.29 -15.11
C VAL A 459 -18.17 -11.28 -14.31
N TYR A 460 -17.25 -10.79 -13.48
CA TYR A 460 -16.34 -11.62 -12.68
C TYR A 460 -16.53 -11.45 -11.17
N GLY A 461 -16.80 -10.24 -10.68
CA GLY A 461 -16.99 -9.94 -9.26
C GLY A 461 -18.23 -10.61 -8.66
N ARG A 462 -19.42 -10.26 -9.19
CA ARG A 462 -20.72 -10.84 -8.79
C ARG A 462 -20.75 -12.38 -8.76
N PRO A 463 -20.25 -13.12 -9.77
CA PRO A 463 -20.15 -14.58 -9.72
C PRO A 463 -18.90 -15.13 -9.02
N ARG A 464 -18.00 -14.28 -8.51
CA ARG A 464 -16.70 -14.63 -7.90
C ARG A 464 -15.80 -15.48 -8.80
N ASN A 465 -15.79 -15.17 -10.10
CA ASN A 465 -15.07 -15.91 -11.13
C ASN A 465 -13.67 -15.35 -11.40
N LEU A 466 -12.79 -15.40 -10.39
CA LEU A 466 -11.40 -14.92 -10.49
C LEU A 466 -10.60 -15.63 -11.59
N ALA A 467 -10.86 -16.92 -11.82
CA ALA A 467 -10.21 -17.69 -12.89
C ALA A 467 -10.62 -17.18 -14.29
N GLY A 468 -11.87 -16.79 -14.47
CA GLY A 468 -12.35 -16.17 -15.70
C GLY A 468 -11.73 -14.79 -15.95
N ALA A 469 -11.67 -13.94 -14.91
CA ALA A 469 -11.03 -12.63 -15.01
C ALA A 469 -9.56 -12.74 -15.42
N ARG A 470 -8.81 -13.65 -14.78
CA ARG A 470 -7.41 -13.93 -15.12
C ARG A 470 -7.23 -14.39 -16.57
N ALA A 471 -8.05 -15.35 -17.03
CA ALA A 471 -8.00 -15.82 -18.40
C ALA A 471 -8.36 -14.71 -19.42
N ASN A 472 -9.18 -13.73 -19.02
CA ASN A 472 -9.47 -12.54 -19.83
C ASN A 472 -8.25 -11.59 -19.88
N ASN A 473 -7.59 -11.33 -18.75
CA ASN A 473 -6.37 -10.52 -18.71
C ASN A 473 -5.25 -11.12 -19.58
N GLU A 474 -5.03 -12.43 -19.51
CA GLU A 474 -4.04 -13.13 -20.35
C GLU A 474 -4.34 -12.94 -21.84
N ARG A 475 -5.62 -12.97 -22.23
CA ARG A 475 -6.08 -12.71 -23.61
C ARG A 475 -5.93 -11.25 -24.02
N LEU A 476 -6.22 -10.31 -23.12
CA LEU A 476 -6.03 -8.87 -23.36
C LEU A 476 -4.54 -8.52 -23.53
N SER A 477 -3.67 -9.03 -22.66
CA SER A 477 -2.21 -8.88 -22.78
C SER A 477 -1.67 -9.49 -24.09
N ALA A 478 -2.22 -10.64 -24.52
CA ALA A 478 -1.89 -11.24 -25.82
C ALA A 478 -2.34 -10.38 -27.02
N CYS A 479 -3.37 -9.54 -26.87
CA CYS A 479 -3.79 -8.58 -27.90
C CYS A 479 -2.86 -7.36 -28.03
N MET A 480 -1.80 -7.26 -27.22
CA MET A 480 -0.79 -6.19 -27.26
C MET A 480 0.61 -6.68 -27.69
N PRO A 481 0.79 -7.26 -28.90
CA PRO A 481 2.11 -7.64 -29.39
C PRO A 481 3.02 -6.41 -29.56
N VAL A 482 4.25 -6.49 -29.05
CA VAL A 482 5.23 -5.40 -29.08
C VAL A 482 5.89 -5.27 -30.47
N ASP A 483 6.24 -6.39 -31.09
CA ASP A 483 6.94 -6.42 -32.38
C ASP A 483 6.02 -6.02 -33.54
N GLU A 484 4.82 -6.61 -33.61
CA GLU A 484 3.82 -6.41 -34.66
C GLU A 484 2.45 -5.97 -34.07
N PRO A 485 2.27 -4.69 -33.65
CA PRO A 485 1.04 -4.22 -32.97
C PRO A 485 -0.28 -4.59 -33.67
N GLU A 486 -0.31 -4.57 -35.00
CA GLU A 486 -1.45 -4.95 -35.83
C GLU A 486 -1.90 -6.41 -35.67
N ALA A 487 -0.99 -7.32 -35.29
CA ALA A 487 -1.30 -8.75 -35.17
C ALA A 487 -2.31 -9.05 -34.03
N GLY A 488 -2.44 -8.16 -33.04
CA GLY A 488 -3.42 -8.27 -31.96
C GLY A 488 -4.87 -8.35 -32.46
N ARG A 489 -5.18 -7.67 -33.57
CA ARG A 489 -6.53 -7.68 -34.19
C ARG A 489 -6.96 -9.07 -34.69
N LEU A 490 -6.01 -9.98 -34.94
CA LEU A 490 -6.30 -11.36 -35.34
C LEU A 490 -6.63 -12.29 -34.15
N LEU A 491 -6.26 -11.88 -32.94
CA LEU A 491 -6.49 -12.63 -31.70
C LEU A 491 -7.82 -12.25 -31.04
N ALA A 492 -8.28 -11.02 -31.27
CA ALA A 492 -9.45 -10.43 -30.64
C ALA A 492 -10.79 -11.10 -31.04
N GLN A 493 -11.59 -11.48 -30.04
CA GLN A 493 -12.90 -12.13 -30.20
C GLN A 493 -14.01 -11.40 -29.43
N THR A 494 -13.72 -10.87 -28.24
CA THR A 494 -14.68 -10.11 -27.40
C THR A 494 -14.68 -8.61 -27.75
N PRO A 495 -15.72 -7.82 -27.34
CA PRO A 495 -15.70 -6.37 -27.49
C PRO A 495 -14.47 -5.71 -26.84
N MET A 496 -14.13 -6.12 -25.62
CA MET A 496 -12.95 -5.65 -24.89
C MET A 496 -11.64 -5.92 -25.64
N GLU A 497 -11.47 -7.13 -26.18
CA GLU A 497 -10.28 -7.48 -26.96
C GLU A 497 -10.20 -6.72 -28.28
N ARG A 498 -11.33 -6.49 -28.97
CA ARG A 498 -11.36 -5.71 -30.21
C ARG A 498 -11.00 -4.25 -29.96
N GLY A 499 -11.57 -3.66 -28.90
CA GLY A 499 -11.25 -2.30 -28.48
C GLY A 499 -9.76 -2.15 -28.19
N LEU A 500 -9.21 -3.02 -27.33
CA LEU A 500 -7.79 -2.99 -26.99
C LEU A 500 -6.89 -3.21 -28.20
N ALA A 501 -7.20 -4.18 -29.07
CA ALA A 501 -6.39 -4.45 -30.26
C ALA A 501 -6.42 -3.29 -31.29
N ASP A 502 -7.54 -2.57 -31.42
CA ASP A 502 -7.62 -1.37 -32.26
C ASP A 502 -6.80 -0.21 -31.70
N LEU A 503 -7.00 0.07 -30.40
CA LEU A 503 -6.28 1.12 -29.68
C LEU A 503 -4.77 0.84 -29.66
N TRP A 504 -4.37 -0.39 -29.34
CA TRP A 504 -2.97 -0.82 -29.36
C TRP A 504 -2.35 -0.63 -30.74
N ALA A 505 -2.99 -1.10 -31.81
CA ALA A 505 -2.46 -0.94 -33.17
C ALA A 505 -2.24 0.53 -33.55
N ARG A 506 -3.17 1.41 -33.19
CA ARG A 506 -3.13 2.85 -33.49
C ARG A 506 -2.13 3.63 -32.63
N THR A 507 -2.03 3.31 -31.34
CA THR A 507 -1.16 3.99 -30.37
C THR A 507 0.28 3.45 -30.41
N ALA A 508 0.45 2.13 -30.37
CA ALA A 508 1.76 1.49 -30.31
C ALA A 508 2.44 1.41 -31.70
N GLY A 509 1.68 1.41 -32.80
CA GLY A 509 2.21 1.35 -34.17
C GLY A 509 3.33 2.37 -34.45
N PRO A 510 3.12 3.68 -34.21
CA PRO A 510 4.14 4.71 -34.39
C PRO A 510 5.32 4.68 -33.40
N MET A 511 5.17 4.03 -32.23
CA MET A 511 6.17 4.03 -31.16
C MET A 511 7.39 3.14 -31.45
N SER A 512 8.52 3.43 -30.81
CA SER A 512 9.70 2.54 -30.78
C SER A 512 9.41 1.26 -29.98
N ALA A 513 10.20 0.20 -30.16
CA ALA A 513 10.01 -1.06 -29.44
C ALA A 513 10.09 -0.88 -27.90
N GLU A 514 10.96 0.01 -27.43
CA GLU A 514 11.15 0.36 -26.03
C GLU A 514 9.92 1.10 -25.47
N ALA A 515 9.41 2.09 -26.22
CA ALA A 515 8.21 2.84 -25.88
C ALA A 515 6.96 1.93 -25.87
N ARG A 516 6.82 1.02 -26.85
CA ARG A 516 5.78 -0.02 -26.85
C ARG A 516 5.90 -0.93 -25.63
N ALA A 517 7.10 -1.39 -25.30
CA ALA A 517 7.31 -2.23 -24.12
C ALA A 517 6.97 -1.49 -22.82
N ALA A 518 7.25 -0.18 -22.74
CA ALA A 518 6.86 0.65 -21.60
C ALA A 518 5.33 0.83 -21.51
N PHE A 519 4.68 1.24 -22.59
CA PHE A 519 3.23 1.44 -22.63
C PHE A 519 2.46 0.15 -22.36
N ARG A 520 2.93 -0.99 -22.88
CA ARG A 520 2.36 -2.31 -22.56
C ARG A 520 2.41 -2.59 -21.06
N ARG A 521 3.52 -2.28 -20.37
CA ARG A 521 3.64 -2.50 -18.92
C ARG A 521 2.61 -1.66 -18.15
N SER A 522 2.33 -0.44 -18.57
CA SER A 522 1.26 0.39 -17.96
C SER A 522 -0.12 -0.25 -18.13
N VAL A 523 -0.45 -0.76 -19.32
CA VAL A 523 -1.73 -1.45 -19.55
C VAL A 523 -1.79 -2.77 -18.78
N ASP A 524 -0.74 -3.60 -18.81
CA ASP A 524 -0.69 -4.86 -18.07
C ASP A 524 -0.81 -4.64 -16.55
N ALA A 525 -0.25 -3.55 -16.00
CA ALA A 525 -0.41 -3.17 -14.59
C ALA A 525 -1.86 -2.79 -14.23
N MET A 526 -2.57 -2.06 -15.12
CA MET A 526 -3.99 -1.75 -14.96
C MET A 526 -4.87 -3.02 -15.08
N LEU A 527 -4.50 -3.97 -15.93
CA LEU A 527 -5.18 -5.27 -15.98
C LEU A 527 -4.96 -6.05 -14.67
N GLU A 528 -3.74 -6.10 -14.15
CA GLU A 528 -3.43 -6.75 -12.87
C GLU A 528 -4.16 -6.11 -11.68
N SER A 529 -4.40 -4.79 -11.71
CA SER A 529 -5.10 -4.08 -10.64
C SER A 529 -6.60 -4.43 -10.56
N TRP A 530 -7.28 -4.64 -11.69
CA TRP A 530 -8.66 -5.18 -11.67
C TRP A 530 -8.77 -6.57 -11.01
N LEU A 531 -7.70 -7.39 -11.03
CA LEU A 531 -7.69 -8.66 -10.28
C LEU A 531 -7.56 -8.48 -8.76
N TRP A 532 -6.98 -7.36 -8.31
CA TRP A 532 -6.88 -6.98 -6.89
C TRP A 532 -8.26 -6.63 -6.33
N GLU A 533 -9.01 -5.76 -7.01
CA GLU A 533 -10.38 -5.39 -6.63
C GLU A 533 -11.30 -6.62 -6.55
N LEU A 534 -11.23 -7.47 -7.59
CA LEU A 534 -11.97 -8.74 -7.60
C LEU A 534 -11.56 -9.69 -6.46
N HIS A 535 -10.29 -9.69 -6.03
CA HIS A 535 -9.85 -10.49 -4.88
C HIS A 535 -10.50 -10.00 -3.59
N ASN A 536 -10.50 -8.68 -3.35
CA ASN A 536 -11.14 -8.07 -2.18
C ASN A 536 -12.66 -8.31 -2.16
N GLN A 537 -13.34 -8.18 -3.31
CA GLN A 537 -14.76 -8.54 -3.46
C GLN A 537 -15.03 -10.03 -3.20
N ALA A 538 -14.14 -10.93 -3.65
CA ALA A 538 -14.25 -12.36 -3.39
C ALA A 538 -14.07 -12.71 -1.90
N GLN A 539 -13.21 -11.97 -1.19
CA GLN A 539 -13.03 -12.05 0.26
C GLN A 539 -14.11 -11.33 1.08
N HIS A 540 -14.91 -10.46 0.44
CA HIS A 540 -15.83 -9.53 1.11
C HIS A 540 -15.11 -8.64 2.14
N ARG A 541 -13.95 -8.09 1.74
CA ARG A 541 -13.04 -7.31 2.58
C ARG A 541 -12.98 -5.86 2.10
N ILE A 542 -13.33 -4.91 2.98
CA ILE A 542 -12.95 -3.50 2.79
C ILE A 542 -11.43 -3.39 3.00
N PRO A 543 -10.66 -2.82 2.05
CA PRO A 543 -9.23 -2.59 2.22
C PRO A 543 -8.96 -1.56 3.32
N ASP A 544 -7.77 -1.56 3.91
CA ASP A 544 -7.36 -0.49 4.82
C ASP A 544 -6.90 0.76 4.05
N PRO A 545 -6.79 1.94 4.69
CA PRO A 545 -6.47 3.19 3.98
C PRO A 545 -5.19 3.15 3.14
N VAL A 546 -4.20 2.33 3.53
CA VAL A 546 -2.94 2.20 2.79
C VAL A 546 -3.10 1.20 1.64
N ASP A 547 -3.63 0.01 1.91
CA ASP A 547 -3.99 -1.00 0.88
C ASP A 547 -4.90 -0.39 -0.20
N TYR A 548 -5.80 0.51 0.19
CA TYR A 548 -6.71 1.23 -0.68
C TYR A 548 -5.99 2.21 -1.61
N ILE A 549 -5.22 3.17 -1.07
CA ILE A 549 -4.55 4.21 -1.88
C ILE A 549 -3.57 3.57 -2.88
N GLU A 550 -2.83 2.55 -2.45
CA GLU A 550 -1.92 1.80 -3.34
C GLU A 550 -2.65 1.15 -4.52
N MET A 551 -3.75 0.45 -4.23
CA MET A 551 -4.57 -0.17 -5.25
C MET A 551 -5.15 0.88 -6.20
N ARG A 552 -5.73 1.95 -5.64
CA ARG A 552 -6.52 2.94 -6.39
C ARG A 552 -5.69 3.68 -7.44
N ARG A 553 -4.41 3.98 -7.15
CA ARG A 553 -3.46 4.53 -8.15
C ARG A 553 -3.36 3.71 -9.42
N HIS A 554 -3.44 2.38 -9.29
CA HIS A 554 -3.34 1.45 -10.40
C HIS A 554 -4.71 1.08 -11.00
N THR A 555 -5.83 1.26 -10.30
CA THR A 555 -7.18 0.94 -10.83
C THR A 555 -7.88 2.13 -11.50
N PHE A 556 -7.60 3.36 -11.06
CA PHE A 556 -8.12 4.59 -11.68
C PHE A 556 -7.55 4.88 -13.09
N GLY A 557 -6.50 4.17 -13.52
CA GLY A 557 -5.89 4.36 -14.84
C GLY A 557 -4.91 5.55 -14.95
N SER A 558 -4.53 6.19 -13.83
CA SER A 558 -3.54 7.29 -13.80
C SER A 558 -2.26 6.95 -14.56
N ASP A 559 -1.69 5.76 -14.30
CA ASP A 559 -0.48 5.26 -14.97
C ASP A 559 -0.65 5.20 -16.50
N LEU A 560 -1.83 4.83 -16.99
CA LEU A 560 -2.14 4.78 -18.41
C LEU A 560 -2.11 6.18 -19.02
N THR A 561 -2.88 7.12 -18.46
CA THR A 561 -2.98 8.50 -18.99
C THR A 561 -1.66 9.26 -18.87
N MET A 562 -0.99 9.17 -17.72
CA MET A 562 0.31 9.81 -17.51
C MET A 562 1.41 9.19 -18.38
N SER A 563 1.34 7.88 -18.70
CA SER A 563 2.32 7.27 -19.62
C SER A 563 2.22 7.82 -21.04
N LEU A 564 1.03 8.17 -21.52
CA LEU A 564 0.85 8.78 -22.85
C LEU A 564 1.48 10.17 -22.92
N SER A 565 1.26 11.02 -21.91
CA SER A 565 1.93 12.33 -21.79
C SER A 565 3.46 12.18 -21.68
N ARG A 566 3.97 11.29 -20.81
CA ARG A 566 5.42 11.01 -20.71
C ARG A 566 6.05 10.58 -22.03
N LEU A 567 5.32 9.85 -22.87
CA LEU A 567 5.79 9.42 -24.20
C LEU A 567 5.86 10.57 -25.21
N ARG A 568 5.08 11.65 -25.04
CA ARG A 568 5.19 12.91 -25.82
C ARG A 568 6.55 13.59 -25.60
N HIS A 569 7.08 13.50 -24.38
CA HIS A 569 8.38 14.07 -23.97
C HIS A 569 9.56 13.09 -24.06
N ALA A 570 9.34 11.88 -24.59
CA ALA A 570 10.35 10.84 -24.66
C ALA A 570 11.60 11.28 -25.46
N GLY A 571 12.77 11.17 -24.82
CA GLY A 571 14.06 11.58 -25.40
C GLY A 571 14.40 13.07 -25.26
N GLN A 572 13.54 13.89 -24.63
CA GLN A 572 13.85 15.28 -24.27
C GLN A 572 14.46 15.41 -22.86
N LEU A 573 14.29 14.40 -22.01
CA LEU A 573 14.78 14.37 -20.64
C LEU A 573 15.81 13.23 -20.41
N PRO A 574 16.72 13.37 -19.43
CA PRO A 574 17.68 12.31 -19.10
C PRO A 574 17.02 11.00 -18.62
N PRO A 575 17.64 9.83 -18.87
CA PRO A 575 17.23 8.58 -18.23
C PRO A 575 17.29 8.69 -16.70
N GLY A 576 16.31 8.11 -16.00
CA GLY A 576 16.25 8.13 -14.53
C GLY A 576 15.46 9.29 -13.92
N ILE A 577 15.05 10.29 -14.70
CA ILE A 577 14.33 11.47 -14.15
C ILE A 577 12.91 11.12 -13.67
N TYR A 578 12.18 10.28 -14.40
CA TYR A 578 10.83 9.85 -14.03
C TYR A 578 10.85 8.88 -12.85
N GLU A 579 11.98 8.20 -12.65
CA GLU A 579 12.25 7.34 -11.49
C GLU A 579 12.65 8.13 -10.23
N SER A 580 12.94 9.44 -10.36
CA SER A 580 13.36 10.30 -9.24
C SER A 580 12.27 10.48 -8.18
N GLY A 581 12.71 10.72 -6.94
CA GLY A 581 11.80 10.97 -5.80
C GLY A 581 10.79 12.10 -6.07
N PRO A 582 11.23 13.30 -6.48
CA PRO A 582 10.33 14.43 -6.74
C PRO A 582 9.30 14.14 -7.83
N VAL A 583 9.70 13.62 -9.00
CA VAL A 583 8.76 13.36 -10.10
C VAL A 583 7.72 12.30 -9.71
N ARG A 584 8.13 11.23 -9.02
CA ARG A 584 7.19 10.23 -8.49
C ARG A 584 6.30 10.76 -7.37
N SER A 585 6.80 11.67 -6.53
CA SER A 585 6.04 12.35 -5.47
C SER A 585 4.92 13.20 -6.10
N MET A 586 5.26 13.97 -7.15
CA MET A 586 4.34 14.78 -7.93
C MET A 586 3.27 13.93 -8.64
N GLU A 587 3.67 12.90 -9.40
CA GLU A 587 2.74 12.01 -10.10
C GLU A 587 1.77 11.32 -9.13
N ASN A 588 2.27 10.76 -8.02
CA ASN A 588 1.45 10.13 -7.00
C ASN A 588 0.48 11.13 -6.34
N ALA A 589 0.93 12.33 -6.00
CA ALA A 589 0.09 13.35 -5.39
C ALA A 589 -1.05 13.82 -6.32
N ALA A 590 -0.77 14.01 -7.62
CA ALA A 590 -1.79 14.30 -8.62
C ALA A 590 -2.78 13.14 -8.77
N ALA A 591 -2.28 11.91 -8.91
CA ALA A 591 -3.08 10.70 -9.04
C ALA A 591 -4.03 10.52 -7.85
N ASP A 592 -3.51 10.61 -6.61
CA ASP A 592 -4.32 10.48 -5.39
C ASP A 592 -5.44 11.52 -5.30
N TYR A 593 -5.14 12.78 -5.65
CA TYR A 593 -6.14 13.84 -5.66
C TYR A 593 -7.31 13.47 -6.58
N CYS A 594 -7.02 13.00 -7.79
CA CYS A 594 -8.03 12.67 -8.79
C CYS A 594 -8.77 11.36 -8.49
N CYS A 595 -8.09 10.38 -7.89
CA CYS A 595 -8.72 9.15 -7.38
C CYS A 595 -9.74 9.47 -6.29
N LEU A 596 -9.34 10.23 -5.26
CA LEU A 596 -10.21 10.60 -4.15
C LEU A 596 -11.34 11.55 -4.61
N LEU A 597 -11.06 12.43 -5.58
CA LEU A 597 -12.10 13.23 -6.24
C LEU A 597 -13.16 12.33 -6.87
N ASN A 598 -12.76 11.28 -7.62
CA ASN A 598 -13.70 10.31 -8.16
C ASN A 598 -14.53 9.68 -7.05
N ASP A 599 -13.90 9.15 -6.00
CA ASP A 599 -14.57 8.50 -4.87
C ASP A 599 -15.64 9.39 -4.20
N VAL A 600 -15.39 10.70 -4.10
CA VAL A 600 -16.33 11.68 -3.54
C VAL A 600 -17.54 11.89 -4.43
N PHE A 601 -17.36 11.97 -5.75
CA PHE A 601 -18.49 12.05 -6.69
C PHE A 601 -19.25 10.71 -6.79
N SER A 602 -18.53 9.59 -6.86
CA SER A 602 -19.06 8.26 -7.11
C SER A 602 -19.65 7.56 -5.88
N TYR A 603 -19.46 8.09 -4.67
CA TYR A 603 -19.91 7.47 -3.41
C TYR A 603 -21.34 6.91 -3.46
N GLN A 604 -22.33 7.68 -3.92
CA GLN A 604 -23.70 7.18 -4.04
C GLN A 604 -23.83 6.04 -5.06
N LYS A 605 -23.23 6.19 -6.26
CA LYS A 605 -23.22 5.16 -7.33
C LYS A 605 -22.68 3.84 -6.78
N GLU A 606 -21.49 3.89 -6.21
CA GLU A 606 -20.71 2.74 -5.76
C GLU A 606 -21.36 2.04 -4.57
N ILE A 607 -21.75 2.79 -3.54
CA ILE A 607 -22.28 2.22 -2.29
C ILE A 607 -23.75 1.77 -2.44
N GLU A 608 -24.60 2.57 -3.11
CA GLU A 608 -26.03 2.23 -3.21
C GLU A 608 -26.34 1.22 -4.33
N TYR A 609 -25.73 1.36 -5.51
CA TYR A 609 -26.18 0.66 -6.73
C TYR A 609 -25.28 -0.49 -7.17
N GLU A 610 -23.98 -0.38 -6.88
CA GLU A 610 -22.99 -1.36 -7.30
C GLU A 610 -22.61 -2.32 -6.16
N GLY A 611 -22.58 -1.80 -4.92
CA GLY A 611 -22.20 -2.53 -3.73
C GLY A 611 -20.68 -2.66 -3.60
N GLU A 612 -19.98 -1.65 -4.09
CA GLU A 612 -18.53 -1.63 -4.21
C GLU A 612 -17.85 -1.41 -2.84
N LEU A 613 -16.67 -2.00 -2.66
CA LEU A 613 -15.90 -1.93 -1.40
C LEU A 613 -14.71 -0.95 -1.49
N HIS A 614 -14.44 -0.43 -2.69
CA HIS A 614 -13.25 0.32 -3.07
C HIS A 614 -13.53 1.80 -3.24
N ASN A 615 -14.06 2.44 -2.20
CA ASN A 615 -14.28 3.88 -2.16
C ASN A 615 -13.57 4.48 -0.94
N GLY A 616 -12.78 5.54 -1.13
CA GLY A 616 -11.97 6.15 -0.07
C GLY A 616 -12.79 6.60 1.14
N VAL A 617 -14.00 7.10 0.93
CA VAL A 617 -14.89 7.51 2.03
C VAL A 617 -15.36 6.30 2.84
N LEU A 618 -15.79 5.22 2.18
CA LEU A 618 -16.17 3.97 2.86
C LEU A 618 -14.99 3.39 3.67
N VAL A 619 -13.80 3.39 3.09
CA VAL A 619 -12.57 2.89 3.74
C VAL A 619 -12.26 3.68 5.01
N VAL A 620 -12.31 5.01 4.93
CA VAL A 620 -12.11 5.91 6.09
C VAL A 620 -13.20 5.70 7.15
N GLN A 621 -14.47 5.62 6.76
CA GLN A 621 -15.59 5.33 7.67
C GLN A 621 -15.40 4.01 8.42
N ASN A 622 -15.01 2.94 7.71
CA ASN A 622 -14.82 1.62 8.29
C ASN A 622 -13.61 1.58 9.25
N PHE A 623 -12.50 2.21 8.85
CA PHE A 623 -11.26 2.25 9.62
C PHE A 623 -11.45 3.05 10.92
N PHE A 624 -11.78 4.34 10.82
CA PHE A 624 -11.98 5.24 11.98
C PHE A 624 -13.33 5.03 12.70
N ASN A 625 -14.21 4.18 12.18
CA ASN A 625 -15.55 3.91 12.72
C ASN A 625 -16.39 5.21 12.88
N CYS A 626 -16.40 6.03 11.83
CA CYS A 626 -17.08 7.33 11.79
C CYS A 626 -18.24 7.38 10.80
N ASP A 627 -19.05 8.45 10.86
CA ASP A 627 -20.19 8.65 9.95
C ASP A 627 -19.75 9.21 8.58
N TYR A 628 -20.67 9.25 7.62
CA TYR A 628 -20.37 9.68 6.25
C TYR A 628 -19.82 11.11 6.18
N PRO A 629 -20.43 12.14 6.80
CA PRO A 629 -19.86 13.49 6.81
C PRO A 629 -18.45 13.56 7.41
N THR A 630 -18.16 12.83 8.49
CA THR A 630 -16.82 12.78 9.09
C THR A 630 -15.81 12.10 8.17
N GLY A 631 -16.19 10.97 7.57
CA GLY A 631 -15.34 10.25 6.62
C GLY A 631 -15.01 11.08 5.38
N LEU A 632 -16.00 11.80 4.84
CA LEU A 632 -15.81 12.73 3.74
C LEU A 632 -14.88 13.89 4.11
N HIS A 633 -14.99 14.44 5.32
CA HIS A 633 -14.12 15.54 5.75
C HIS A 633 -12.64 15.13 5.78
N ILE A 634 -12.35 13.93 6.31
CA ILE A 634 -10.99 13.36 6.32
C ILE A 634 -10.47 13.12 4.88
N VAL A 635 -11.35 12.70 3.96
CA VAL A 635 -11.01 12.54 2.54
C VAL A 635 -10.74 13.88 1.85
N ASP A 636 -11.53 14.92 2.13
CA ASP A 636 -11.31 16.28 1.61
C ASP A 636 -10.00 16.89 2.13
N ASP A 637 -9.71 16.76 3.44
CA ASP A 637 -8.43 17.19 4.01
C ASP A 637 -7.24 16.44 3.40
N LEU A 638 -7.40 15.14 3.11
CA LEU A 638 -6.39 14.35 2.40
C LEU A 638 -6.20 14.89 0.98
N MET A 639 -7.28 15.07 0.20
CA MET A 639 -7.24 15.67 -1.14
C MET A 639 -6.52 17.01 -1.12
N ARG A 640 -6.93 17.95 -0.27
CA ARG A 640 -6.27 19.26 -0.10
C ARG A 640 -4.78 19.09 0.24
N SER A 641 -4.42 18.10 1.05
CA SER A 641 -3.02 17.85 1.39
C SER A 641 -2.20 17.23 0.26
N ARG A 642 -2.78 16.36 -0.59
CA ARG A 642 -2.11 15.85 -1.80
C ARG A 642 -1.90 16.98 -2.81
N LEU A 643 -2.89 17.86 -3.01
CA LEU A 643 -2.75 19.03 -3.87
C LEU A 643 -1.67 20.01 -3.37
N ARG A 644 -1.59 20.25 -2.06
CA ARG A 644 -0.49 21.04 -1.46
C ARG A 644 0.89 20.37 -1.64
N GLN A 645 0.97 19.03 -1.55
CA GLN A 645 2.22 18.31 -1.81
C GLN A 645 2.66 18.45 -3.26
N PHE A 646 1.74 18.28 -4.23
CA PHE A 646 2.01 18.49 -5.65
C PHE A 646 2.61 19.88 -5.92
N GLN A 647 2.03 20.93 -5.32
CA GLN A 647 2.55 22.30 -5.38
C GLN A 647 3.92 22.44 -4.69
N HIS A 648 4.10 21.86 -3.50
CA HIS A 648 5.36 21.90 -2.77
C HIS A 648 6.52 21.29 -3.58
N VAL A 649 6.29 20.15 -4.23
CA VAL A 649 7.27 19.48 -5.09
C VAL A 649 7.68 20.39 -6.24
N ILE A 650 6.72 21.02 -6.92
CA ILE A 650 6.98 21.97 -8.02
C ILE A 650 7.81 23.17 -7.55
N ASP A 651 7.41 23.79 -6.44
CA ASP A 651 8.01 25.04 -5.96
C ASP A 651 9.39 24.84 -5.28
N ASN A 652 9.66 23.64 -4.72
CA ASN A 652 10.80 23.42 -3.82
C ASN A 652 11.71 22.24 -4.20
N GLU A 653 11.16 21.15 -4.76
CA GLU A 653 11.94 19.94 -5.06
C GLU A 653 12.40 19.89 -6.52
N LEU A 654 11.56 20.30 -7.49
CA LEU A 654 11.96 20.33 -8.91
C LEU A 654 13.14 21.29 -9.19
N PRO A 655 13.26 22.49 -8.58
CA PRO A 655 14.45 23.33 -8.75
C PRO A 655 15.74 22.65 -8.30
N VAL A 656 15.67 21.80 -7.27
CA VAL A 656 16.81 21.00 -6.79
C VAL A 656 17.09 19.84 -7.73
N LEU A 657 16.06 19.17 -8.23
CA LEU A 657 16.18 18.13 -9.27
C LEU A 657 16.86 18.66 -10.54
N TYR A 658 16.57 19.91 -10.93
CA TYR A 658 17.20 20.58 -12.07
C TYR A 658 18.71 20.79 -11.88
N GLU A 659 19.18 20.95 -10.65
CA GLU A 659 20.59 21.03 -10.30
C GLU A 659 21.21 19.63 -10.22
N ASP A 660 20.57 18.69 -9.51
CA ASP A 660 21.06 17.31 -9.31
C ASP A 660 21.17 16.51 -10.62
N PHE A 661 20.33 16.78 -11.63
CA PHE A 661 20.41 16.19 -12.99
C PHE A 661 21.13 17.07 -14.02
N GLU A 662 21.70 18.21 -13.62
CA GLU A 662 22.38 19.19 -14.50
C GLU A 662 21.53 19.61 -15.73
N LEU A 663 20.21 19.77 -15.58
CA LEU A 663 19.32 20.05 -16.71
C LEU A 663 19.61 21.40 -17.36
N ASP A 664 19.72 21.39 -18.70
CA ASP A 664 19.82 22.59 -19.53
C ASP A 664 18.45 23.27 -19.73
N GLU A 665 18.43 24.37 -20.50
CA GLU A 665 17.21 25.14 -20.78
C GLU A 665 16.12 24.31 -21.47
N GLN A 666 16.50 23.34 -22.32
CA GLN A 666 15.55 22.47 -23.01
C GLN A 666 14.99 21.41 -22.07
N GLY A 667 15.84 20.77 -21.26
CA GLY A 667 15.42 19.76 -20.28
C GLY A 667 14.49 20.35 -19.20
N ARG A 668 14.77 21.57 -18.74
CA ARG A 668 13.88 22.30 -17.82
C ARG A 668 12.53 22.59 -18.47
N ALA A 669 12.52 23.18 -19.66
CA ALA A 669 11.28 23.49 -20.38
C ALA A 669 10.43 22.23 -20.67
N ALA A 670 11.06 21.08 -20.95
CA ALA A 670 10.35 19.82 -21.12
C ALA A 670 9.70 19.32 -19.82
N LEU A 671 10.38 19.41 -18.66
CA LEU A 671 9.74 19.04 -17.39
C LEU A 671 8.68 20.06 -16.94
N ASP A 672 8.92 21.36 -17.13
CA ASP A 672 7.93 22.42 -16.87
C ASP A 672 6.66 22.22 -17.74
N THR A 673 6.81 21.72 -18.97
CA THR A 673 5.67 21.35 -19.84
C THR A 673 4.93 20.13 -19.28
N TYR A 674 5.63 19.09 -18.82
CA TYR A 674 5.00 17.93 -18.18
C TYR A 674 4.27 18.32 -16.88
N VAL A 675 4.81 19.25 -16.10
CA VAL A 675 4.14 19.83 -14.92
C VAL A 675 2.84 20.53 -15.31
N ALA A 676 2.83 21.31 -16.41
CA ALA A 676 1.63 21.97 -16.91
C ALA A 676 0.57 20.94 -17.39
N GLU A 677 0.99 19.89 -18.11
CA GLU A 677 0.09 18.79 -18.51
C GLU A 677 -0.56 18.10 -17.29
N LEU A 678 0.15 17.94 -16.17
CA LEU A 678 -0.44 17.42 -14.92
C LEU A 678 -1.40 18.42 -14.24
N GLN A 679 -1.19 19.72 -14.41
CA GLN A 679 -2.13 20.75 -13.91
C GLN A 679 -3.43 20.76 -14.73
N ASP A 680 -3.32 20.68 -16.06
CA ASP A 680 -4.45 20.51 -16.98
C ASP A 680 -5.19 19.19 -16.68
N TRP A 681 -4.47 18.08 -16.43
CA TRP A 681 -5.04 16.80 -16.01
C TRP A 681 -5.93 16.92 -14.75
N ILE A 682 -5.44 17.59 -13.69
CA ILE A 682 -6.22 17.82 -12.46
C ILE A 682 -7.47 18.68 -12.74
N ALA A 683 -7.33 19.78 -13.48
CA ALA A 683 -8.45 20.68 -13.80
C ALA A 683 -9.50 20.02 -14.72
N GLY A 684 -9.04 19.27 -15.72
CA GLY A 684 -9.86 18.52 -16.67
C GLY A 684 -10.67 17.42 -16.00
N ILE A 685 -10.07 16.66 -15.08
CA ILE A 685 -10.77 15.62 -14.32
C ILE A 685 -11.85 16.21 -13.41
N LEU A 686 -11.59 17.31 -12.70
CA LEU A 686 -12.62 18.00 -11.91
C LEU A 686 -13.77 18.48 -12.81
N ASN A 687 -13.44 19.16 -13.91
CA ASN A 687 -14.44 19.66 -14.85
C ASN A 687 -15.31 18.53 -15.43
N TRP A 688 -14.71 17.39 -15.76
CA TRP A 688 -15.42 16.21 -16.22
C TRP A 688 -16.41 15.71 -15.16
N HIS A 689 -15.97 15.43 -13.93
CA HIS A 689 -16.84 14.94 -12.85
C HIS A 689 -18.03 15.86 -12.55
N VAL A 690 -17.81 17.18 -12.60
CA VAL A 690 -18.88 18.19 -12.40
C VAL A 690 -19.89 18.23 -13.55
N SER A 691 -19.49 17.86 -14.76
CA SER A 691 -20.29 18.08 -15.99
C SER A 691 -21.02 16.86 -16.51
N VAL A 692 -20.60 15.64 -16.14
CA VAL A 692 -21.08 14.40 -16.79
C VAL A 692 -22.24 13.71 -16.09
N ARG A 693 -23.06 13.06 -16.91
CA ARG A 693 -24.21 12.27 -16.48
C ARG A 693 -23.80 10.85 -16.09
N ARG A 694 -23.08 10.74 -14.97
CA ARG A 694 -22.59 9.48 -14.39
C ARG A 694 -22.79 9.37 -12.87
N TYR A 695 -22.90 10.49 -12.16
CA TYR A 695 -22.82 10.55 -10.69
C TYR A 695 -24.03 11.22 -10.01
N GLY A 696 -24.83 12.01 -10.72
CA GLY A 696 -26.00 12.70 -10.15
C GLY A 696 -27.13 11.72 -9.81
N ASP A 697 -27.91 12.03 -8.77
CA ASP A 697 -29.05 11.21 -8.32
C ASP A 697 -30.10 11.04 -9.45
N GLU A 698 -30.21 12.02 -10.35
CA GLU A 698 -31.05 11.96 -11.56
C GLU A 698 -30.53 11.05 -12.68
N ASP A 699 -29.23 10.73 -12.69
CA ASP A 699 -28.59 9.87 -13.71
C ASP A 699 -28.45 8.42 -13.23
N LEU A 700 -28.63 8.18 -11.92
CA LEU A 700 -28.60 6.85 -11.32
C LEU A 700 -29.95 6.12 -11.52
N PRO A 701 -29.93 4.79 -11.72
CA PRO A 701 -31.14 4.06 -12.11
C PRO A 701 -32.17 3.99 -10.97
N GLU A 702 -33.44 4.31 -11.24
CA GLU A 702 -34.56 4.28 -10.27
C GLU A 702 -34.69 2.97 -9.47
N THR A 703 -34.15 1.86 -9.99
CA THR A 703 -34.07 0.57 -9.32
C THR A 703 -32.67 -0.03 -9.41
N LEU A 704 -32.19 -0.62 -8.31
CA LEU A 704 -30.95 -1.39 -8.26
C LEU A 704 -30.86 -2.38 -9.44
N PRO A 705 -29.69 -2.52 -10.12
CA PRO A 705 -29.53 -3.40 -11.28
C PRO A 705 -29.64 -4.89 -10.92
N HIS A 706 -30.89 -5.34 -10.79
CA HIS A 706 -31.30 -6.72 -10.51
C HIS A 706 -31.08 -7.62 -11.73
N GLY A 707 -29.98 -8.41 -11.70
CA GLY A 707 -29.87 -9.65 -12.47
C GLY A 707 -29.65 -9.52 -13.98
N SER A 708 -29.34 -8.34 -14.51
CA SER A 708 -28.87 -8.17 -15.89
C SER A 708 -27.43 -8.71 -16.04
N HIS A 709 -27.30 -10.00 -16.32
CA HIS A 709 -26.04 -10.55 -16.82
C HIS A 709 -25.77 -9.99 -18.23
N PRO A 710 -24.56 -9.45 -18.50
CA PRO A 710 -24.18 -9.02 -19.85
C PRO A 710 -24.38 -10.14 -20.88
N HIS A 711 -25.00 -9.79 -22.01
CA HIS A 711 -25.32 -10.75 -23.09
C HIS A 711 -24.08 -11.36 -23.76
N THR A 712 -22.89 -10.81 -23.48
CA THR A 712 -21.57 -11.20 -23.98
C THR A 712 -20.90 -12.36 -23.24
N ALA A 713 -21.52 -12.92 -22.19
CA ALA A 713 -21.13 -14.19 -21.56
C ALA A 713 -21.43 -15.41 -22.47
N ALA A 714 -20.96 -15.36 -23.72
CA ALA A 714 -21.22 -16.32 -24.78
C ALA A 714 -20.38 -17.60 -24.64
N GLN A 715 -20.87 -18.52 -23.80
CA GLN A 715 -20.85 -19.96 -24.05
C GLN A 715 -19.49 -20.68 -24.27
N THR A 716 -18.34 -20.08 -23.97
CA THR A 716 -17.01 -20.74 -23.97
C THR A 716 -16.77 -21.62 -22.74
N GLY A 717 -17.77 -22.43 -22.37
CA GLY A 717 -17.75 -23.18 -21.11
C GLY A 717 -18.91 -24.16 -20.93
N ALA A 718 -19.55 -24.62 -22.01
CA ALA A 718 -20.49 -25.73 -21.91
C ALA A 718 -19.72 -27.02 -21.60
N ALA A 719 -19.52 -27.30 -20.30
CA ALA A 719 -19.00 -28.59 -19.85
C ALA A 719 -19.81 -29.71 -20.51
N PRO A 720 -19.15 -30.70 -21.16
CA PRO A 720 -19.84 -31.73 -21.94
C PRO A 720 -20.87 -32.44 -21.06
N GLY A 721 -22.04 -32.75 -21.62
CA GLY A 721 -23.28 -33.02 -20.88
C GLY A 721 -23.27 -34.15 -19.84
N TRP A 722 -22.18 -34.91 -19.73
CA TRP A 722 -21.92 -35.88 -18.66
C TRP A 722 -21.45 -35.24 -17.33
N MET A 723 -21.07 -33.96 -17.32
CA MET A 723 -20.75 -33.18 -16.11
C MET A 723 -21.96 -32.43 -15.51
N ARG A 724 -23.16 -32.50 -16.12
CA ARG A 724 -24.36 -31.90 -15.52
C ARG A 724 -24.89 -32.81 -14.40
N PRO A 725 -25.09 -32.31 -13.16
CA PRO A 725 -25.66 -33.10 -12.09
C PRO A 725 -27.07 -33.59 -12.45
N THR A 726 -27.23 -34.90 -12.61
CA THR A 726 -28.53 -35.55 -12.82
C THR A 726 -29.02 -36.11 -11.49
N GLY A 727 -29.66 -35.25 -10.69
CA GLY A 727 -30.18 -35.68 -9.39
C GLY A 727 -31.00 -34.60 -8.68
N THR A 728 -32.32 -34.67 -8.82
CA THR A 728 -33.24 -34.15 -7.80
C THR A 728 -33.25 -35.12 -6.62
N GLY A 729 -32.76 -34.69 -5.45
CA GLY A 729 -32.59 -35.57 -4.30
C GLY A 729 -32.63 -34.82 -2.97
N THR A 730 -33.77 -34.92 -2.27
CA THR A 730 -33.99 -34.32 -0.95
C THR A 730 -33.39 -35.14 0.18
N SER A 731 -32.95 -34.43 1.23
CA SER A 731 -32.90 -34.87 2.64
C SER A 731 -31.90 -35.95 3.06
N ALA A 732 -31.13 -35.58 4.08
CA ALA A 732 -30.56 -36.38 5.16
C ALA A 732 -30.60 -37.92 5.05
N ASP A 733 -29.41 -38.52 5.03
CA ASP A 733 -29.17 -39.69 5.89
C ASP A 733 -27.71 -39.82 6.32
N ARG A 734 -27.49 -40.37 7.52
CA ARG A 734 -26.15 -40.62 8.08
C ARG A 734 -25.58 -41.92 7.52
N VAL A 735 -24.37 -41.89 6.94
CA VAL A 735 -23.61 -43.11 6.62
C VAL A 735 -22.28 -43.13 7.37
N ARG A 736 -21.96 -44.30 7.95
CA ARG A 736 -20.79 -44.54 8.81
C ARG A 736 -19.54 -44.88 7.98
N LEU A 737 -18.37 -44.56 8.53
CA LEU A 737 -17.08 -45.05 8.04
C LEU A 737 -16.93 -46.57 8.29
N PRO A 738 -16.33 -47.34 7.36
CA PRO A 738 -16.03 -48.76 7.56
C PRO A 738 -14.82 -48.96 8.48
N GLY A 739 -14.83 -50.05 9.26
CA GLY A 739 -13.99 -50.20 10.46
C GLY A 739 -12.66 -50.93 10.30
N VAL A 740 -11.82 -50.77 11.33
CA VAL A 740 -10.59 -51.54 11.59
C VAL A 740 -10.93 -52.79 12.42
N PRO A 741 -10.37 -53.98 12.15
CA PRO A 741 -10.75 -55.22 12.84
C PRO A 741 -9.91 -55.53 14.09
N GLY A 742 -10.55 -56.04 15.15
CA GLY A 742 -9.87 -56.90 16.14
C GLY A 742 -10.46 -57.02 17.56
N VAL A 743 -10.95 -58.24 17.90
CA VAL A 743 -10.81 -58.90 19.24
C VAL A 743 -11.84 -58.43 20.33
N PRO A 744 -12.46 -59.31 21.17
CA PRO A 744 -13.79 -59.84 20.86
C PRO A 744 -14.84 -59.75 22.01
N GLU A 745 -15.98 -60.41 21.81
CA GLU A 745 -17.26 -60.36 22.55
C GLU A 745 -17.29 -60.87 24.01
N VAL A 746 -18.32 -60.47 24.77
CA VAL A 746 -19.21 -61.32 25.59
C VAL A 746 -20.48 -60.51 25.98
N PRO A 747 -21.68 -61.11 26.17
CA PRO A 747 -22.91 -60.52 25.64
C PRO A 747 -23.84 -59.80 26.65
N ALA A 748 -24.88 -59.15 26.08
CA ALA A 748 -25.95 -58.46 26.81
C ALA A 748 -26.95 -59.39 27.51
N ALA A 749 -27.70 -58.84 28.46
CA ALA A 749 -28.91 -59.41 29.04
C ALA A 749 -30.04 -58.36 29.10
N ASP A 750 -31.28 -58.81 28.96
CA ASP A 750 -32.50 -58.02 28.74
C ASP A 750 -32.96 -57.15 29.93
N VAL A 751 -33.93 -56.25 29.68
CA VAL A 751 -35.29 -56.17 30.30
C VAL A 751 -35.94 -54.79 29.98
N PRO A 752 -37.29 -54.66 29.83
CA PRO A 752 -37.86 -53.80 28.78
C PRO A 752 -38.71 -52.59 29.27
N SER A 753 -39.46 -52.03 28.32
CA SER A 753 -40.14 -50.72 28.28
C SER A 753 -41.39 -50.50 29.15
N VAL A 754 -41.44 -49.32 29.80
CA VAL A 754 -42.60 -48.41 30.08
C VAL A 754 -42.00 -46.98 30.20
N GLY A 755 -42.58 -45.85 29.76
CA GLY A 755 -43.87 -45.55 29.08
C GLY A 755 -43.90 -44.09 28.56
N MET A 756 -45.05 -43.40 28.64
CA MET A 756 -45.28 -41.97 28.31
C MET A 756 -46.20 -41.29 29.37
N PRO A 757 -46.60 -39.98 29.32
CA PRO A 757 -46.33 -38.88 28.37
C PRO A 757 -46.08 -37.49 29.03
N VAL A 758 -46.41 -36.40 28.29
CA VAL A 758 -46.65 -34.97 28.63
C VAL A 758 -45.54 -34.05 28.11
N ALA A 759 -45.75 -32.91 27.41
CA ALA A 759 -46.78 -32.27 26.58
C ALA A 759 -46.32 -30.79 26.43
N VAL A 760 -46.65 -30.11 25.33
CA VAL A 760 -46.19 -28.73 25.02
C VAL A 760 -47.36 -27.73 25.08
N PRO A 761 -47.17 -26.49 25.56
CA PRO A 761 -48.09 -25.39 25.30
C PRO A 761 -47.53 -24.35 24.31
N SER A 762 -48.40 -23.89 23.42
CA SER A 762 -48.29 -22.64 22.65
C SER A 762 -49.37 -21.68 23.15
N LEU A 763 -49.18 -20.36 23.04
CA LEU A 763 -50.27 -19.39 23.05
C LEU A 763 -49.85 -18.09 22.34
N ALA A 764 -50.83 -17.36 21.79
CA ALA A 764 -50.61 -16.15 20.99
C ALA A 764 -51.54 -15.00 21.44
N GLY A 765 -51.07 -13.75 21.22
CA GLY A 765 -51.91 -12.59 20.90
C GLY A 765 -52.64 -11.85 22.04
N VAL A 766 -52.06 -10.73 22.50
CA VAL A 766 -52.79 -9.54 23.00
C VAL A 766 -52.02 -8.28 22.55
N ALA A 767 -52.73 -7.24 22.11
CA ALA A 767 -52.15 -5.96 21.64
C ALA A 767 -52.05 -4.90 22.76
N PRO A 768 -51.10 -3.93 22.67
CA PRO A 768 -51.10 -2.73 23.50
C PRO A 768 -51.50 -1.44 22.74
N ALA A 769 -52.06 -0.48 23.49
CA ALA A 769 -52.37 0.88 23.05
C ALA A 769 -51.21 1.86 23.39
N PRO A 770 -51.17 3.10 22.85
CA PRO A 770 -49.92 3.84 22.68
C PRO A 770 -49.48 4.67 23.92
N MET A 771 -48.17 4.81 24.12
CA MET A 771 -47.57 5.84 24.97
C MET A 771 -46.20 6.30 24.46
N GLY A 772 -46.06 7.63 24.29
CA GLY A 772 -44.87 8.43 24.65
C GLY A 772 -43.58 8.29 23.84
N PRO A 773 -42.90 9.40 23.45
CA PRO A 773 -41.55 9.34 22.93
C PRO A 773 -40.54 9.02 24.04
N ALA A 774 -39.58 8.13 23.77
CA ALA A 774 -38.47 7.87 24.67
C ALA A 774 -37.36 8.92 24.51
N ALA A 775 -36.80 9.38 25.64
CA ALA A 775 -35.62 10.24 25.68
C ALA A 775 -34.33 9.41 25.41
N PRO A 776 -33.25 10.03 24.92
CA PRO A 776 -32.06 9.29 24.46
C PRO A 776 -31.20 8.77 25.62
N MET A 777 -30.50 7.67 25.37
CA MET A 777 -29.29 7.29 26.11
C MET A 777 -28.07 7.68 25.29
N GLY A 778 -27.03 8.22 25.93
CA GLY A 778 -25.74 8.56 25.32
C GLY A 778 -24.58 7.88 26.05
N PRO A 779 -23.33 8.34 25.89
CA PRO A 779 -22.89 9.46 25.05
C PRO A 779 -22.31 9.00 23.70
N ALA A 780 -22.35 9.90 22.71
CA ALA A 780 -21.50 9.80 21.53
C ALA A 780 -20.06 10.22 21.85
N VAL A 781 -19.11 9.82 21.00
CA VAL A 781 -17.77 10.43 20.93
C VAL A 781 -17.92 11.95 20.75
N PRO A 782 -17.11 12.80 21.40
CA PRO A 782 -17.23 14.25 21.21
C PRO A 782 -16.95 14.63 19.76
N SER A 783 -17.83 15.45 19.19
CA SER A 783 -17.61 16.08 17.89
C SER A 783 -16.31 16.88 17.91
N LEU A 784 -15.40 16.60 16.96
CA LEU A 784 -14.20 17.39 16.71
C LEU A 784 -14.58 18.87 16.51
N PRO A 785 -13.90 19.82 17.16
CA PRO A 785 -14.24 21.23 17.06
C PRO A 785 -13.78 21.82 15.72
N LEU A 786 -14.71 22.41 14.96
CA LEU A 786 -14.40 23.27 13.82
C LEU A 786 -13.51 24.45 14.27
N SER A 787 -12.21 24.40 14.00
CA SER A 787 -11.27 25.47 14.32
C SER A 787 -11.20 26.51 13.20
N ALA A 788 -11.55 27.75 13.53
CA ALA A 788 -11.38 28.90 12.65
C ALA A 788 -9.90 29.35 12.55
N GLU A 789 -9.56 29.99 11.43
CA GLU A 789 -8.26 30.58 11.05
C GLU A 789 -7.32 30.97 12.22
N TRP A 790 -6.27 30.19 12.45
CA TRP A 790 -5.13 30.57 13.31
C TRP A 790 -3.81 30.38 12.56
N ALA A 791 -3.09 31.48 12.34
CA ALA A 791 -1.75 31.47 11.76
C ALA A 791 -0.68 31.17 12.85
N PRO A 792 0.26 30.24 12.64
CA PRO A 792 1.27 29.90 13.63
C PRO A 792 2.44 30.89 13.63
N THR A 793 2.55 31.73 14.66
CA THR A 793 3.80 32.44 14.98
C THR A 793 4.58 31.70 16.05
N LEU A 794 5.63 30.97 15.64
CA LEU A 794 6.60 30.39 16.58
C LEU A 794 7.59 31.47 17.10
N PRO A 795 8.05 31.40 18.36
CA PRO A 795 8.88 32.43 18.97
C PRO A 795 10.38 32.23 18.64
N VAL A 796 10.97 33.19 17.94
CA VAL A 796 12.44 33.26 17.71
C VAL A 796 13.16 33.73 18.99
N PRO A 797 14.16 33.01 19.53
CA PRO A 797 14.98 33.48 20.64
C PRO A 797 15.91 34.61 20.18
N THR A 798 15.76 35.80 20.76
CA THR A 798 16.64 36.95 20.46
C THR A 798 17.89 36.94 21.34
N VAL A 799 19.05 36.72 20.72
CA VAL A 799 20.35 36.77 21.40
C VAL A 799 20.74 38.23 21.69
N ALA A 800 20.66 38.63 22.96
CA ALA A 800 21.05 39.96 23.42
C ALA A 800 22.58 40.07 23.62
N GLY A 801 23.32 40.38 22.54
CA GLY A 801 24.75 40.67 22.59
C GLY A 801 25.04 42.13 22.97
N ALA A 802 25.27 42.40 24.26
CA ALA A 802 25.70 43.71 24.74
C ALA A 802 27.21 43.74 25.01
N HIS A 803 27.97 44.46 24.19
CA HIS A 803 29.28 44.98 24.59
C HIS A 803 29.52 46.38 24.00
N ALA A 804 30.02 47.28 24.85
CA ALA A 804 30.36 48.65 24.51
C ALA A 804 31.89 48.84 24.51
N SER A 805 32.34 49.80 23.70
CA SER A 805 33.73 50.25 23.46
C SER A 805 34.48 49.50 22.36
#